data_AF-A0A221RBT5-F1
#
_entry.id   AF-A0A221RBT5-F1
#
_cell.length_a   1.000
_cell.length_b   1.000
_cell.length_c   1.000
_cell.angle_alpha   90.00
_cell.angle_beta   90.00
_cell.angle_gamma   90.00
#
_symmetry.space_group_name_H-M   'P 1'
#
loop_
_entity.id
_entity.type
_entity.pdbx_description
1 polymer ?
#
loop_
_entity_poly.entity_id
_entity_poly.type
_entity_poly.pdbx_seq_one_letter_code
_entity_poly.pdbx_strand_id
1 'polypeptide(L)'
;MANNTWTPPGVQGMDVSAWQSSASGGQDVDWQQQWNLGARFAYVKATEGTTYVSDAFSSQYLGSADAGMVRGAYHFALPSVSSGATQANYFVRNGGGWSPDGITMPPLLDIEYNPYSSLGNVCYNMSAAQMVAWIQDFSATLKSLVGRVPAIYTTTDWWSRCTGNSAAFSDNPLHIAAYNNVGPGTLPASWSFYSIWQYNSQGPFAGDSNQWNGSFNALKLFARGDTAAANASIATAGDLVMIDSSGNLVDYPADGQGGLIQTARRIGSGWSGAKAVYVVDWNQDGVFDLLGQWGDGTLRMYPGAAGGGFGSPTTVGTGWQDISVTVGWWNARDGYPSILAKDAQGRLFYYSNTSGGYLGGGQQVGSGFGTQKISMIDFDGDGAQDLLSRASDGTMYLYAGNGQGGFTTGQGQAIGSGWNRMASVASSWGFVGASSLGLVAKDTVGDIYYYPASNGSWGAPSKIGSGWQNATLGGAPLDPTPPTVIRPSDLLGATGTGVLNRYPAPGNGTLAAPVAVGSGWSSVTQGFVADWNGDGFQDLVGLWPDGRIMVYFGQADGTFSAATVIGTGWDGWTLTVGRWKATDALPSIVAKAPDGTLQYIANVGGKSLAAPVTIGWGWQGLSLTQIDFDGDGNSDILARTTAGEVRLYRSDGTGAFINETRRTVGTGWQIFDAVVGSSGFTGAGTKGLFARTTDGALRYYPITAGGAWGTTAVVGTGWNGANLFAPAAK
;
A
#
# COMPACT_ATOMS: atom_id res chain seq x y z
N MET A 1 35.06 -13.81 -10.34
CA MET A 1 34.88 -12.84 -11.42
C MET A 1 34.40 -11.55 -10.78
N ALA A 2 34.94 -10.38 -11.15
CA ALA A 2 34.63 -9.14 -10.44
C ALA A 2 33.12 -8.87 -10.49
N ASN A 3 32.46 -8.88 -9.33
CA ASN A 3 31.03 -8.59 -9.23
C ASN A 3 30.80 -7.18 -9.80
N ASN A 4 30.18 -7.11 -10.96
CA ASN A 4 29.83 -5.84 -11.57
C ASN A 4 28.77 -5.18 -10.68
N THR A 5 29.17 -4.18 -9.91
CA THR A 5 28.30 -3.40 -9.01
C THR A 5 27.59 -2.26 -9.72
N TRP A 6 27.75 -2.16 -11.05
CA TRP A 6 27.10 -1.13 -11.83
C TRP A 6 25.57 -1.29 -11.79
N THR A 7 24.89 -0.16 -11.57
CA THR A 7 23.43 -0.02 -11.57
C THR A 7 23.08 1.19 -12.42
N PRO A 8 22.05 1.12 -13.28
CA PRO A 8 21.54 2.30 -13.98
C PRO A 8 20.80 3.23 -13.00
N PRO A 9 20.70 4.54 -13.27
CA PRO A 9 19.91 5.46 -12.46
C PRO A 9 18.43 5.05 -12.40
N GLY A 10 17.79 5.19 -11.24
CA GLY A 10 16.39 4.85 -11.04
C GLY A 10 16.19 3.89 -9.87
N VAL A 11 14.96 3.47 -9.65
CA VAL A 11 14.64 2.53 -8.57
C VAL A 11 15.12 1.15 -8.98
N GLN A 12 15.99 0.55 -8.17
CA GLN A 12 16.52 -0.77 -8.45
C GLN A 12 15.55 -1.86 -7.97
N GLY A 13 15.59 -3.00 -8.63
CA GLY A 13 14.85 -4.18 -8.26
C GLY A 13 15.45 -5.42 -8.86
N MET A 14 14.69 -6.49 -8.79
CA MET A 14 15.13 -7.81 -9.21
C MET A 14 13.97 -8.65 -9.67
N ASP A 15 14.27 -9.73 -10.38
CA ASP A 15 13.32 -10.82 -10.52
C ASP A 15 14.00 -12.15 -10.20
N VAL A 16 13.22 -13.01 -9.56
CA VAL A 16 13.71 -14.28 -9.02
C VAL A 16 12.75 -15.41 -9.32
N SER A 17 13.30 -16.61 -9.29
CA SER A 17 12.56 -17.85 -9.43
C SER A 17 13.10 -18.89 -8.47
N ALA A 18 12.61 -20.13 -8.57
CA ALA A 18 13.10 -21.26 -7.79
C ALA A 18 14.63 -21.47 -7.91
N TRP A 19 15.30 -20.96 -8.96
CA TRP A 19 16.76 -20.97 -9.09
C TRP A 19 17.49 -20.24 -7.95
N GLN A 20 16.86 -19.26 -7.28
CA GLN A 20 17.38 -18.62 -6.07
C GLN A 20 16.75 -19.24 -4.82
N SER A 21 16.65 -20.57 -4.82
CA SER A 21 16.27 -21.34 -3.64
C SER A 21 17.21 -22.52 -3.42
N SER A 22 17.55 -22.75 -2.16
CA SER A 22 18.29 -23.92 -1.70
C SER A 22 17.62 -25.24 -2.11
N ALA A 23 16.28 -25.25 -2.19
CA ALA A 23 15.50 -26.39 -2.66
C ALA A 23 15.79 -26.78 -4.12
N SER A 24 16.27 -25.84 -4.94
CA SER A 24 16.66 -26.08 -6.35
C SER A 24 18.18 -26.03 -6.55
N GLY A 25 18.97 -26.13 -5.47
CA GLY A 25 20.44 -26.08 -5.53
C GLY A 25 21.03 -24.67 -5.66
N GLY A 26 20.20 -23.63 -5.58
CA GLY A 26 20.62 -22.23 -5.49
C GLY A 26 20.91 -21.78 -4.06
N GLN A 27 21.09 -20.47 -3.87
CA GLN A 27 21.10 -19.85 -2.55
C GLN A 27 19.78 -19.12 -2.33
N ASP A 28 19.14 -19.36 -1.19
CA ASP A 28 17.94 -18.61 -0.81
C ASP A 28 18.25 -17.11 -0.74
N VAL A 29 17.30 -16.29 -1.21
CA VAL A 29 17.48 -14.84 -1.26
C VAL A 29 17.50 -14.26 0.15
N ASP A 30 18.60 -13.61 0.53
CA ASP A 30 18.63 -12.73 1.70
C ASP A 30 18.02 -11.37 1.32
N TRP A 31 16.71 -11.23 1.54
CA TRP A 31 15.94 -10.05 1.15
C TRP A 31 16.38 -8.77 1.86
N GLN A 32 16.82 -8.86 3.11
CA GLN A 32 17.34 -7.69 3.83
C GLN A 32 18.68 -7.25 3.24
N GLN A 33 19.54 -8.20 2.85
CA GLN A 33 20.74 -7.89 2.09
C GLN A 33 20.41 -7.25 0.75
N GLN A 34 19.45 -7.78 -0.02
CA GLN A 34 19.03 -7.18 -1.30
C GLN A 34 18.52 -5.74 -1.10
N TRP A 35 17.71 -5.51 -0.06
CA TRP A 35 17.26 -4.17 0.33
C TRP A 35 18.41 -3.24 0.67
N ASN A 36 19.38 -3.72 1.44
CA ASN A 36 20.58 -2.96 1.82
C ASN A 36 21.47 -2.65 0.60
N LEU A 37 21.47 -3.51 -0.42
CA LEU A 37 22.13 -3.26 -1.71
C LEU A 37 21.37 -2.25 -2.59
N GLY A 38 20.13 -1.88 -2.24
CA GLY A 38 19.36 -0.86 -2.91
C GLY A 38 18.12 -1.35 -3.67
N ALA A 39 17.82 -2.65 -3.66
CA ALA A 39 16.59 -3.16 -4.29
C ALA A 39 15.35 -2.65 -3.54
N ARG A 40 14.33 -2.26 -4.30
CA ARG A 40 13.06 -1.72 -3.81
C ARG A 40 11.85 -2.37 -4.46
N PHE A 41 12.04 -3.20 -5.49
CA PHE A 41 11.00 -4.07 -6.01
C PHE A 41 11.50 -5.45 -6.42
N ALA A 42 10.59 -6.42 -6.45
CA ALA A 42 10.86 -7.76 -6.94
C ALA A 42 9.71 -8.32 -7.78
N TYR A 43 10.01 -8.94 -8.92
CA TYR A 43 9.08 -9.90 -9.56
C TYR A 43 9.46 -11.34 -9.19
N VAL A 44 8.48 -12.17 -8.88
CA VAL A 44 8.73 -13.55 -8.44
C VAL A 44 7.97 -14.53 -9.31
N LYS A 45 8.65 -15.57 -9.81
CA LYS A 45 8.01 -16.58 -10.66
C LYS A 45 6.96 -17.34 -9.85
N ALA A 46 5.69 -17.20 -10.24
CA ALA A 46 4.61 -17.96 -9.61
C ALA A 46 4.36 -19.26 -10.35
N THR A 47 4.28 -19.20 -11.68
CA THR A 47 3.78 -20.30 -12.50
C THR A 47 4.46 -20.37 -13.85
N GLU A 48 4.35 -21.54 -14.48
CA GLU A 48 4.78 -21.77 -15.86
C GLU A 48 3.78 -22.72 -16.55
N GLY A 49 3.33 -22.33 -17.74
CA GLY A 49 2.37 -23.11 -18.52
C GLY A 49 1.06 -23.37 -17.77
N THR A 50 0.70 -24.64 -17.57
CA THR A 50 -0.56 -25.03 -16.91
C THR A 50 -0.38 -26.05 -15.79
N THR A 51 0.86 -26.36 -15.42
CA THR A 51 1.18 -27.46 -14.51
C THR A 51 2.22 -27.12 -13.45
N TYR A 52 3.08 -26.14 -13.69
CA TYR A 52 4.12 -25.78 -12.74
C TYR A 52 3.69 -24.60 -11.86
N VAL A 53 3.78 -24.79 -10.55
CA VAL A 53 3.76 -23.73 -9.53
C VAL A 53 5.13 -23.73 -8.87
N SER A 54 5.72 -22.56 -8.67
CA SER A 54 7.02 -22.47 -8.00
C SER A 54 6.87 -22.70 -6.50
N ASP A 55 7.52 -23.73 -5.97
CA ASP A 55 7.55 -24.03 -4.54
C ASP A 55 8.24 -22.91 -3.72
N ALA A 56 9.10 -22.11 -4.36
CA ALA A 56 9.75 -20.94 -3.76
C ALA A 56 8.92 -19.66 -3.87
N PHE A 57 7.81 -19.66 -4.62
CA PHE A 57 7.04 -18.45 -4.90
C PHE A 57 6.63 -17.73 -3.62
N SER A 58 6.03 -18.45 -2.67
CA SER A 58 5.55 -17.85 -1.43
C SER A 58 6.72 -17.22 -0.64
N SER A 59 7.77 -17.97 -0.36
CA SER A 59 8.90 -17.46 0.44
C SER A 59 9.58 -16.24 -0.22
N GLN A 60 9.69 -16.23 -1.55
CA GLN A 60 10.31 -15.12 -2.29
C GLN A 60 9.39 -13.91 -2.44
N TYR A 61 8.12 -14.13 -2.79
CA TYR A 61 7.12 -13.07 -2.94
C TYR A 61 6.90 -12.33 -1.61
N LEU A 62 7.08 -13.03 -0.50
CA LEU A 62 6.84 -12.47 0.82
C LEU A 62 8.08 -11.94 1.48
N GLY A 63 9.19 -12.65 1.38
CA GLY A 63 10.46 -12.12 1.85
C GLY A 63 10.81 -10.78 1.20
N SER A 64 10.46 -10.58 -0.09
CA SER A 64 10.59 -9.26 -0.74
C SER A 64 9.66 -8.21 -0.13
N ALA A 65 8.37 -8.54 0.06
CA ALA A 65 7.40 -7.64 0.70
C ALA A 65 7.79 -7.26 2.14
N ASP A 66 8.24 -8.24 2.93
CA ASP A 66 8.68 -8.10 4.32
C ASP A 66 9.90 -7.18 4.44
N ALA A 67 10.82 -7.25 3.48
CA ALA A 67 11.95 -6.34 3.39
C ALA A 67 11.54 -4.90 2.99
N GLY A 68 10.26 -4.66 2.68
CA GLY A 68 9.70 -3.37 2.31
C GLY A 68 9.58 -3.14 0.80
N MET A 69 9.83 -4.16 -0.03
CA MET A 69 9.80 -4.03 -1.48
C MET A 69 8.37 -4.03 -2.04
N VAL A 70 8.17 -3.28 -3.12
CA VAL A 70 7.03 -3.45 -4.01
C VAL A 70 7.21 -4.78 -4.75
N ARG A 71 6.21 -5.65 -4.79
CA ARG A 71 6.35 -7.02 -5.27
C ARG A 71 5.30 -7.37 -6.31
N GLY A 72 5.71 -8.14 -7.30
CA GLY A 72 4.89 -8.63 -8.39
C GLY A 72 5.15 -10.11 -8.62
N ALA A 73 4.18 -10.77 -9.22
CA ALA A 73 4.31 -12.17 -9.60
C ALA A 73 4.40 -12.25 -11.12
N TYR A 74 5.11 -13.25 -11.64
CA TYR A 74 5.19 -13.48 -13.08
C TYR A 74 4.87 -14.91 -13.49
N HIS A 75 4.41 -15.03 -14.72
CA HIS A 75 4.06 -16.28 -15.37
C HIS A 75 4.92 -16.51 -16.60
N PHE A 76 5.69 -17.60 -16.62
CA PHE A 76 6.44 -18.01 -17.80
C PHE A 76 5.52 -18.70 -18.80
N ALA A 77 5.33 -18.09 -19.96
CA ALA A 77 4.37 -18.54 -20.95
C ALA A 77 4.87 -19.75 -21.73
N LEU A 78 3.96 -20.69 -22.00
CA LEU A 78 4.18 -21.79 -22.96
C LEU A 78 3.09 -21.77 -24.05
N PRO A 79 3.17 -20.86 -25.05
CA PRO A 79 2.08 -20.59 -25.98
C PRO A 79 1.61 -21.79 -26.82
N SER A 80 2.50 -22.75 -27.11
CA SER A 80 2.14 -23.96 -27.88
C SER A 80 1.44 -25.03 -27.05
N VAL A 81 1.35 -24.88 -25.73
CA VAL A 81 0.76 -25.87 -24.81
C VAL A 81 -0.73 -25.64 -24.59
N SER A 82 -1.18 -24.40 -24.52
CA SER A 82 -2.60 -24.05 -24.27
C SER A 82 -2.91 -22.63 -24.72
N SER A 83 -4.17 -22.19 -24.65
CA SER A 83 -4.56 -20.80 -24.92
C SER A 83 -3.99 -19.82 -23.89
N GLY A 84 -3.97 -18.52 -24.25
CA GLY A 84 -3.58 -17.44 -23.36
C GLY A 84 -4.54 -17.33 -22.18
N ALA A 85 -5.85 -17.43 -22.42
CA ALA A 85 -6.85 -17.45 -21.37
C ALA A 85 -6.65 -18.59 -20.37
N THR A 86 -6.28 -19.79 -20.83
CA THR A 86 -6.01 -20.93 -19.93
C THR A 86 -4.85 -20.64 -18.99
N GLN A 87 -3.74 -20.10 -19.50
CA GLN A 87 -2.57 -19.78 -18.68
C GLN A 87 -2.81 -18.57 -17.77
N ALA A 88 -3.56 -17.56 -18.22
CA ALA A 88 -3.97 -16.43 -17.38
C ALA A 88 -4.81 -16.90 -16.18
N ASN A 89 -5.78 -17.80 -16.39
CA ASN A 89 -6.56 -18.40 -15.30
C ASN A 89 -5.68 -19.20 -14.35
N TYR A 90 -4.75 -20.00 -14.89
CA TYR A 90 -3.83 -20.79 -14.08
C TYR A 90 -2.93 -19.89 -13.23
N PHE A 91 -2.42 -18.81 -13.81
CA PHE A 91 -1.57 -17.85 -13.11
C PHE A 91 -2.32 -17.17 -11.96
N VAL A 92 -3.51 -16.60 -12.21
CA VAL A 92 -4.28 -15.88 -11.19
C VAL A 92 -4.68 -16.78 -10.01
N ARG A 93 -4.95 -18.06 -10.27
CA ARG A 93 -5.30 -19.03 -9.21
C ARG A 93 -4.13 -19.39 -8.30
N ASN A 94 -2.89 -19.27 -8.79
CA ASN A 94 -1.72 -19.82 -8.12
C ASN A 94 -0.68 -18.74 -7.74
N GLY A 95 -1.01 -17.45 -7.83
CA GLY A 95 -0.07 -16.40 -7.42
C GLY A 95 -0.66 -14.98 -7.37
N GLY A 96 0.13 -14.08 -6.78
CA GLY A 96 0.00 -12.63 -6.92
C GLY A 96 -0.94 -11.88 -5.99
N GLY A 97 -1.92 -12.51 -5.34
CA GLY A 97 -2.73 -11.87 -4.27
C GLY A 97 -3.28 -10.49 -4.66
N TRP A 98 -3.79 -10.38 -5.89
CA TRP A 98 -3.94 -9.12 -6.62
C TRP A 98 -4.79 -8.09 -5.90
N SER A 99 -4.21 -6.93 -5.63
CA SER A 99 -4.89 -5.78 -5.05
C SER A 99 -4.27 -4.46 -5.53
N PRO A 100 -5.00 -3.35 -5.49
CA PRO A 100 -4.48 -2.01 -5.75
C PRO A 100 -3.87 -1.38 -4.48
N ASP A 101 -3.03 -2.11 -3.75
CA ASP A 101 -2.53 -1.74 -2.42
C ASP A 101 -1.22 -0.92 -2.43
N GLY A 102 -0.71 -0.60 -3.62
CA GLY A 102 0.54 0.16 -3.80
C GLY A 102 1.81 -0.60 -3.49
N ILE A 103 1.70 -1.90 -3.23
CA ILE A 103 2.83 -2.82 -3.12
C ILE A 103 2.67 -4.03 -4.05
N THR A 104 1.47 -4.27 -4.63
CA THR A 104 1.16 -5.35 -5.58
C THR A 104 1.23 -4.91 -7.01
N MET A 105 2.39 -5.14 -7.65
CA MET A 105 2.56 -4.84 -9.07
C MET A 105 1.57 -5.64 -9.93
N PRO A 106 1.21 -5.10 -11.13
CA PRO A 106 0.43 -5.84 -12.11
C PRO A 106 1.04 -7.22 -12.38
N PRO A 107 0.22 -8.22 -12.77
CA PRO A 107 0.76 -9.51 -13.17
C PRO A 107 1.76 -9.33 -14.32
N LEU A 108 2.89 -10.03 -14.30
CA LEU A 108 3.86 -10.00 -15.40
C LEU A 108 3.72 -11.26 -16.27
N LEU A 109 3.50 -11.05 -17.57
CA LEU A 109 3.62 -12.08 -18.58
C LEU A 109 5.07 -12.16 -19.02
N ASP A 110 5.74 -13.26 -18.72
CA ASP A 110 7.05 -13.58 -19.26
C ASP A 110 6.88 -14.37 -20.55
N ILE A 111 7.10 -13.70 -21.69
CA ILE A 111 6.93 -14.25 -23.03
C ILE A 111 8.21 -14.04 -23.84
N GLU A 112 9.01 -15.09 -23.91
CA GLU A 112 10.34 -15.02 -24.51
C GLU A 112 10.71 -16.30 -25.27
N TYR A 113 12.00 -16.41 -25.60
CA TYR A 113 12.59 -17.53 -26.31
C TYR A 113 12.16 -18.87 -25.74
N ASN A 114 11.64 -19.75 -26.59
CA ASN A 114 11.33 -21.12 -26.20
C ASN A 114 12.60 -21.84 -25.71
N PRO A 115 12.68 -22.22 -24.41
CA PRO A 115 13.83 -22.95 -23.88
C PRO A 115 13.69 -24.47 -24.08
N TYR A 116 12.51 -24.94 -24.50
CA TYR A 116 12.19 -26.36 -24.66
C TYR A 116 12.18 -26.75 -26.14
N SER A 117 13.23 -27.44 -26.58
CA SER A 117 13.30 -27.97 -27.95
C SER A 117 12.13 -28.89 -28.32
N SER A 118 11.50 -29.54 -27.33
CA SER A 118 10.28 -30.35 -27.48
C SER A 118 9.04 -29.53 -27.83
N LEU A 119 9.01 -28.23 -27.55
CA LEU A 119 7.88 -27.33 -27.81
C LEU A 119 8.03 -26.51 -29.11
N GLY A 120 9.02 -26.85 -29.94
CA GLY A 120 9.20 -26.30 -31.28
C GLY A 120 10.38 -25.34 -31.41
N ASN A 121 10.32 -24.46 -32.40
CA ASN A 121 11.34 -23.44 -32.65
C ASN A 121 11.34 -22.34 -31.57
N VAL A 122 12.17 -21.31 -31.76
CA VAL A 122 12.30 -20.16 -30.83
C VAL A 122 11.00 -19.38 -30.59
N CYS A 123 10.01 -19.52 -31.49
CA CYS A 123 8.67 -18.95 -31.41
C CYS A 123 7.59 -20.01 -31.15
N TYR A 124 7.95 -21.14 -30.51
CA TYR A 124 7.02 -22.23 -30.17
C TYR A 124 6.29 -22.85 -31.38
N ASN A 125 6.90 -22.81 -32.58
CA ASN A 125 6.28 -23.17 -33.87
C ASN A 125 5.01 -22.38 -34.24
N MET A 126 4.82 -21.20 -33.64
CA MET A 126 3.70 -20.32 -33.96
C MET A 126 4.08 -19.29 -35.03
N SER A 127 3.13 -18.93 -35.88
CA SER A 127 3.25 -17.74 -36.72
C SER A 127 3.13 -16.46 -35.88
N ALA A 128 3.61 -15.34 -36.41
CA ALA A 128 3.48 -14.03 -35.76
C ALA A 128 2.03 -13.68 -35.39
N ALA A 129 1.08 -13.95 -36.29
CA ALA A 129 -0.34 -13.68 -36.05
C ALA A 129 -0.92 -14.55 -34.91
N GLN A 130 -0.54 -15.83 -34.86
CA GLN A 130 -0.97 -16.72 -33.77
C GLN A 130 -0.37 -16.28 -32.43
N MET A 131 0.90 -15.86 -32.39
CA MET A 131 1.55 -15.37 -31.18
C MET A 131 0.87 -14.09 -30.66
N VAL A 132 0.60 -13.12 -31.55
CA VAL A 132 -0.13 -11.89 -31.20
C VAL A 132 -1.52 -12.21 -30.65
N ALA A 133 -2.27 -13.11 -31.31
CA ALA A 133 -3.59 -13.52 -30.83
C ALA A 133 -3.52 -14.17 -29.43
N TRP A 134 -2.50 -14.99 -29.18
CA TRP A 134 -2.29 -15.63 -27.88
C TRP A 134 -2.00 -14.63 -26.76
N ILE A 135 -1.12 -13.65 -27.01
CA ILE A 135 -0.77 -12.60 -26.04
C ILE A 135 -2.00 -11.70 -25.78
N GLN A 136 -2.80 -11.39 -26.81
CA GLN A 136 -4.05 -10.64 -26.66
C GLN A 136 -5.06 -11.40 -25.78
N ASP A 137 -5.23 -12.69 -26.01
CA ASP A 137 -6.13 -13.55 -25.23
C ASP A 137 -5.70 -13.63 -23.75
N PHE A 138 -4.39 -13.80 -23.49
CA PHE A 138 -3.84 -13.76 -22.13
C PHE A 138 -4.07 -12.39 -21.46
N SER A 139 -3.71 -11.30 -22.14
CA SER A 139 -3.81 -9.92 -21.63
C SER A 139 -5.27 -9.52 -21.33
N ALA A 140 -6.19 -9.80 -22.25
CA ALA A 140 -7.61 -9.52 -22.07
C ALA A 140 -8.22 -10.35 -20.93
N THR A 141 -7.83 -11.63 -20.82
CA THR A 141 -8.29 -12.49 -19.73
C THR A 141 -7.80 -11.98 -18.39
N LEU A 142 -6.51 -11.62 -18.25
CA LEU A 142 -6.01 -11.02 -17.02
C LEU A 142 -6.72 -9.72 -16.66
N LYS A 143 -6.93 -8.83 -17.63
CA LYS A 143 -7.69 -7.59 -17.39
C LYS A 143 -9.09 -7.88 -16.84
N SER A 144 -9.76 -8.92 -17.34
CA SER A 144 -11.07 -9.34 -16.83
C SER A 144 -11.02 -9.94 -15.42
N LEU A 145 -9.95 -10.65 -15.07
CA LEU A 145 -9.81 -11.34 -13.79
C LEU A 145 -9.31 -10.43 -12.66
N VAL A 146 -8.38 -9.53 -12.96
CA VAL A 146 -7.67 -8.71 -11.95
C VAL A 146 -7.86 -7.20 -12.13
N GLY A 147 -8.68 -6.78 -13.10
CA GLY A 147 -8.95 -5.36 -13.39
C GLY A 147 -7.80 -4.61 -14.08
N ARG A 148 -6.67 -5.27 -14.35
CA ARG A 148 -5.43 -4.66 -14.87
C ARG A 148 -4.83 -5.52 -15.99
N VAL A 149 -4.28 -4.88 -17.01
CA VAL A 149 -3.48 -5.58 -18.03
C VAL A 149 -2.15 -6.04 -17.43
N PRO A 150 -1.56 -7.14 -17.91
CA PRO A 150 -0.24 -7.55 -17.45
C PRO A 150 0.85 -6.61 -17.95
N ALA A 151 1.92 -6.47 -17.17
CA ALA A 151 3.22 -6.09 -17.75
C ALA A 151 3.70 -7.22 -18.68
N ILE A 152 4.44 -6.89 -19.73
CA ILE A 152 4.98 -7.87 -20.68
C ILE A 152 6.51 -7.85 -20.57
N TYR A 153 7.07 -8.98 -20.17
CA TYR A 153 8.49 -9.27 -20.25
C TYR A 153 8.85 -9.89 -21.60
N THR A 154 9.87 -9.35 -22.27
CA THR A 154 10.39 -9.83 -23.57
C THR A 154 11.78 -9.24 -23.87
N THR A 155 12.40 -9.67 -24.97
CA THR A 155 13.49 -8.94 -25.65
C THR A 155 12.98 -8.27 -26.94
N THR A 156 13.61 -7.17 -27.39
CA THR A 156 13.25 -6.49 -28.67
C THR A 156 13.33 -7.44 -29.85
N ASP A 157 14.37 -8.26 -29.85
CA ASP A 157 14.67 -9.15 -30.94
C ASP A 157 13.70 -10.35 -30.99
N TRP A 158 13.37 -10.97 -29.85
CA TRP A 158 12.33 -12.00 -29.82
C TRP A 158 10.98 -11.44 -30.26
N TRP A 159 10.59 -10.28 -29.74
CA TRP A 159 9.34 -9.62 -30.11
C TRP A 159 9.26 -9.37 -31.61
N SER A 160 10.34 -8.85 -32.20
CA SER A 160 10.41 -8.56 -33.64
C SER A 160 10.22 -9.82 -34.48
N ARG A 161 10.89 -10.93 -34.10
CA ARG A 161 10.83 -12.19 -34.85
C ARG A 161 9.50 -12.93 -34.65
N CYS A 162 9.04 -13.05 -33.41
CA CYS A 162 7.95 -13.95 -33.04
C CYS A 162 6.58 -13.28 -33.05
N THR A 163 6.50 -11.95 -33.09
CA THR A 163 5.23 -11.21 -33.21
C THR A 163 5.11 -10.39 -34.51
N GLY A 164 6.15 -10.39 -35.35
CA GLY A 164 6.25 -9.49 -36.51
C GLY A 164 6.44 -8.03 -36.10
N ASN A 165 7.04 -7.79 -34.93
CA ASN A 165 7.19 -6.49 -34.30
C ASN A 165 5.85 -5.76 -34.13
N SER A 166 4.86 -6.45 -33.55
CA SER A 166 3.50 -5.91 -33.40
C SER A 166 3.48 -4.62 -32.59
N ALA A 167 2.59 -3.69 -32.97
CA ALA A 167 2.30 -2.43 -32.28
C ALA A 167 1.01 -2.49 -31.43
N ALA A 168 0.43 -3.67 -31.24
CA ALA A 168 -0.91 -3.84 -30.67
C ALA A 168 -1.00 -3.81 -29.14
N PHE A 169 0.11 -3.62 -28.43
CA PHE A 169 0.19 -3.80 -26.97
C PHE A 169 0.69 -2.55 -26.24
N SER A 170 0.44 -1.36 -26.80
CA SER A 170 0.84 -0.08 -26.20
C SER A 170 0.27 0.17 -24.81
N ASP A 171 -0.86 -0.47 -24.50
CA ASP A 171 -1.54 -0.34 -23.21
C ASP A 171 -0.92 -1.24 -22.12
N ASN A 172 -0.11 -2.24 -22.50
CA ASN A 172 0.60 -3.12 -21.56
C ASN A 172 1.92 -2.46 -21.13
N PRO A 173 2.28 -2.44 -19.84
CA PRO A 173 3.61 -2.01 -19.39
C PRO A 173 4.72 -2.91 -19.96
N LEU A 174 5.89 -2.35 -20.26
CA LEU A 174 7.02 -3.11 -20.83
C LEU A 174 8.10 -3.40 -19.78
N HIS A 175 8.43 -4.68 -19.61
CA HIS A 175 9.63 -5.15 -18.91
C HIS A 175 10.62 -5.67 -19.96
N ILE A 176 11.61 -4.88 -20.35
CA ILE A 176 12.50 -5.21 -21.46
C ILE A 176 13.80 -5.83 -20.93
N ALA A 177 14.20 -6.97 -21.48
CA ALA A 177 15.52 -7.57 -21.22
C ALA A 177 16.54 -7.09 -22.25
N ALA A 178 17.62 -6.49 -21.74
CA ALA A 178 18.75 -6.03 -22.54
C ALA A 178 20.00 -5.92 -21.65
N TYR A 179 20.83 -6.96 -21.63
CA TYR A 179 21.97 -7.06 -20.73
C TYR A 179 23.17 -6.22 -21.19
N ASN A 180 23.20 -4.96 -20.79
CA ASN A 180 24.26 -4.01 -21.10
C ASN A 180 24.26 -2.83 -20.11
N ASN A 181 25.21 -1.91 -20.25
CA ASN A 181 25.35 -0.74 -19.39
C ASN A 181 25.07 0.61 -20.08
N VAL A 182 24.39 0.59 -21.24
CA VAL A 182 24.12 1.77 -22.07
C VAL A 182 22.62 2.04 -22.30
N GLY A 183 21.75 1.13 -21.86
CA GLY A 183 20.29 1.25 -21.96
C GLY A 183 19.66 0.14 -22.81
N PRO A 184 18.32 0.03 -22.83
CA PRO A 184 17.63 -1.05 -23.54
C PRO A 184 17.67 -0.94 -25.08
N GLY A 185 18.22 0.16 -25.62
CA GLY A 185 18.32 0.39 -27.06
C GLY A 185 16.95 0.63 -27.72
N THR A 186 16.82 0.22 -28.97
CA THR A 186 15.55 0.30 -29.71
C THR A 186 14.50 -0.61 -29.07
N LEU A 187 13.34 -0.05 -28.74
CA LEU A 187 12.23 -0.78 -28.15
C LEU A 187 11.36 -1.46 -29.23
N PRO A 188 10.63 -2.55 -28.89
CA PRO A 188 9.65 -3.13 -29.79
C PRO A 188 8.51 -2.14 -30.11
N ALA A 189 7.91 -2.26 -31.30
CA ALA A 189 7.04 -1.22 -31.88
C ALA A 189 5.77 -0.87 -31.08
N SER A 190 5.34 -1.71 -30.13
CA SER A 190 4.23 -1.38 -29.23
C SER A 190 4.59 -0.27 -28.23
N TRP A 191 5.88 -0.01 -27.98
CA TRP A 191 6.32 0.84 -26.87
C TRP A 191 7.25 1.96 -27.30
N SER A 192 6.94 3.18 -26.84
CA SER A 192 7.81 4.35 -26.96
C SER A 192 8.73 4.53 -25.74
N PHE A 193 8.46 3.84 -24.63
CA PHE A 193 9.27 3.79 -23.42
C PHE A 193 9.15 2.41 -22.76
N TYR A 194 10.12 2.04 -21.92
CA TYR A 194 10.04 0.85 -21.07
C TYR A 194 9.58 1.23 -19.66
N SER A 195 8.89 0.33 -18.97
CA SER A 195 8.54 0.49 -17.56
C SER A 195 9.63 -0.09 -16.66
N ILE A 196 10.13 -1.27 -17.00
CA ILE A 196 11.20 -1.96 -16.28
C ILE A 196 12.27 -2.39 -17.29
N TRP A 197 13.54 -2.17 -16.96
CA TRP A 197 14.68 -2.67 -17.72
C TRP A 197 15.43 -3.72 -16.91
N GLN A 198 15.50 -4.95 -17.42
CA GLN A 198 16.37 -5.99 -16.91
C GLN A 198 17.74 -5.87 -17.58
N TYR A 199 18.73 -5.41 -16.81
CA TYR A 199 20.01 -4.92 -17.35
C TYR A 199 21.18 -5.85 -17.08
N ASN A 200 21.05 -6.83 -16.18
CA ASN A 200 22.12 -7.77 -15.85
C ASN A 200 21.57 -9.05 -15.24
N SER A 201 22.06 -10.21 -15.71
CA SER A 201 21.63 -11.52 -15.21
C SER A 201 22.53 -12.14 -14.12
N GLN A 202 23.54 -11.40 -13.65
CA GLN A 202 24.55 -11.90 -12.71
C GLN A 202 24.76 -11.02 -11.48
N GLY A 203 24.07 -9.88 -11.39
CA GLY A 203 24.17 -8.99 -10.24
C GLY A 203 23.95 -7.52 -10.59
N PRO A 204 23.83 -6.65 -9.58
CA PRO A 204 24.28 -6.87 -8.20
C PRO A 204 23.27 -7.60 -7.30
N PHE A 205 22.03 -7.80 -7.72
CA PHE A 205 21.00 -8.47 -6.93
C PHE A 205 20.99 -9.98 -7.16
N ALA A 206 20.36 -10.74 -6.26
CA ALA A 206 20.07 -12.14 -6.51
C ALA A 206 19.08 -12.27 -7.68
N GLY A 207 19.25 -13.29 -8.51
CA GLY A 207 18.49 -13.39 -9.76
C GLY A 207 18.90 -12.31 -10.77
N ASP A 208 17.94 -11.88 -11.58
CA ASP A 208 18.18 -10.90 -12.63
C ASP A 208 17.91 -9.49 -12.10
N SER A 209 18.84 -8.57 -12.39
CA SER A 209 18.81 -7.20 -11.89
C SER A 209 17.98 -6.30 -12.80
N ASN A 210 17.03 -5.60 -12.18
CA ASN A 210 16.06 -4.75 -12.83
C ASN A 210 16.19 -3.29 -12.38
N GLN A 211 15.75 -2.38 -13.25
CA GLN A 211 15.53 -0.99 -12.92
C GLN A 211 14.13 -0.57 -13.35
N TRP A 212 13.42 0.11 -12.46
CA TRP A 212 12.15 0.77 -12.76
C TRP A 212 12.43 2.16 -13.31
N ASN A 213 11.77 2.47 -14.42
CA ASN A 213 11.85 3.75 -15.11
C ASN A 213 10.96 4.80 -14.42
N GLY A 214 11.42 5.31 -13.28
CA GLY A 214 10.71 6.35 -12.54
C GLY A 214 11.10 6.41 -11.07
N SER A 215 10.33 7.16 -10.27
CA SER A 215 10.50 7.25 -8.83
C SER A 215 9.90 6.04 -8.09
N PHE A 216 10.25 5.86 -6.81
CA PHE A 216 9.66 4.79 -5.99
C PHE A 216 8.16 5.01 -5.76
N ASN A 217 7.71 6.28 -5.71
CA ASN A 217 6.28 6.58 -5.63
C ASN A 217 5.57 6.24 -6.95
N ALA A 218 6.18 6.52 -8.11
CA ALA A 218 5.64 6.09 -9.40
C ALA A 218 5.53 4.55 -9.49
N LEU A 219 6.49 3.82 -8.92
CA LEU A 219 6.42 2.36 -8.80
C LEU A 219 5.28 1.90 -7.86
N LYS A 220 5.04 2.61 -6.76
CA LYS A 220 3.89 2.33 -5.89
C LYS A 220 2.55 2.65 -6.55
N LEU A 221 2.45 3.74 -7.33
CA LEU A 221 1.26 4.04 -8.14
C LEU A 221 1.04 2.96 -9.20
N PHE A 222 2.12 2.52 -9.85
CA PHE A 222 2.09 1.41 -10.79
C PHE A 222 1.55 0.13 -10.14
N ALA A 223 1.94 -0.13 -8.89
CA ALA A 223 1.40 -1.22 -8.07
C ALA A 223 -0.05 -0.99 -7.59
N ARG A 224 -0.54 0.25 -7.47
CA ARG A 224 -1.98 0.49 -7.26
C ARG A 224 -2.80 0.19 -8.51
N GLY A 225 -2.18 0.13 -9.69
CA GLY A 225 -2.93 0.09 -10.94
C GLY A 225 -3.58 1.42 -11.27
N ASP A 226 -3.29 2.44 -10.48
CA ASP A 226 -3.37 3.82 -10.91
C ASP A 226 -2.45 3.90 -12.12
N THR A 227 -2.89 4.58 -13.18
CA THR A 227 -1.99 4.91 -14.28
C THR A 227 -0.92 5.83 -13.72
N ALA A 228 0.15 5.24 -13.16
CA ALA A 228 1.33 5.97 -12.76
C ALA A 228 1.78 6.75 -13.98
N ALA A 229 1.87 8.04 -13.75
CA ALA A 229 2.36 9.01 -14.67
C ALA A 229 3.77 8.67 -15.14
N ALA A 230 3.91 7.83 -16.17
CA ALA A 230 5.20 7.41 -16.70
C ALA A 230 6.11 8.60 -17.10
N ASN A 231 5.56 9.81 -17.19
CA ASN A 231 6.29 11.04 -17.47
C ASN A 231 5.84 12.26 -16.65
N ALA A 232 5.23 12.13 -15.46
CA ALA A 232 4.81 13.30 -14.67
C ALA A 232 5.90 14.38 -14.58
N SER A 233 5.49 15.64 -14.67
CA SER A 233 6.41 16.77 -14.54
C SER A 233 7.06 16.87 -13.16
N ILE A 234 6.42 16.31 -12.13
CA ILE A 234 6.92 16.25 -10.76
C ILE A 234 6.75 14.80 -10.31
N ALA A 235 7.86 14.12 -10.04
CA ALA A 235 7.88 12.67 -9.85
C ALA A 235 7.77 12.28 -8.38
N THR A 236 8.18 13.15 -7.47
CA THR A 236 8.10 12.95 -6.02
C THR A 236 7.73 14.23 -5.30
N ALA A 237 7.10 14.11 -4.13
CA ALA A 237 6.90 15.25 -3.23
C ALA A 237 8.22 15.74 -2.59
N GLY A 238 9.32 14.99 -2.75
CA GLY A 238 10.65 15.43 -2.37
C GLY A 238 11.25 16.42 -3.36
N ASP A 239 10.75 16.44 -4.60
CA ASP A 239 11.31 17.27 -5.64
C ASP A 239 11.16 18.76 -5.30
N LEU A 240 12.22 19.51 -5.55
CA LEU A 240 12.24 20.94 -5.28
C LEU A 240 11.80 21.70 -6.53
N VAL A 241 10.57 22.22 -6.52
CA VAL A 241 10.07 23.06 -7.61
C VAL A 241 10.32 24.52 -7.32
N MET A 242 10.89 25.26 -8.28
CA MET A 242 11.18 26.69 -8.17
C MET A 242 10.76 27.46 -9.41
N ILE A 243 10.47 28.75 -9.22
CA ILE A 243 10.31 29.69 -10.33
C ILE A 243 11.62 30.47 -10.46
N ASP A 244 12.29 30.38 -11.60
CA ASP A 244 13.53 31.13 -11.85
C ASP A 244 13.27 32.61 -12.14
N SER A 245 14.34 33.41 -12.25
CA SER A 245 14.24 34.85 -12.51
C SER A 245 13.66 35.20 -13.89
N SER A 246 13.57 34.24 -14.80
CA SER A 246 13.00 34.40 -16.14
C SER A 246 11.53 33.97 -16.19
N GLY A 247 10.95 33.54 -15.06
CA GLY A 247 9.59 33.03 -14.98
C GLY A 247 9.43 31.62 -15.55
N ASN A 248 10.51 30.82 -15.60
CA ASN A 248 10.41 29.40 -15.87
C ASN A 248 10.10 28.64 -14.58
N LEU A 249 9.25 27.62 -14.70
CA LEU A 249 9.06 26.65 -13.64
C LEU A 249 10.06 25.52 -13.83
N VAL A 250 10.86 25.27 -12.80
CA VAL A 250 11.98 24.34 -12.83
C VAL A 250 11.84 23.36 -11.69
N ASP A 251 11.83 22.08 -12.04
CA ASP A 251 11.89 20.95 -11.15
C ASP A 251 13.36 20.58 -10.88
N TYR A 252 13.72 20.45 -9.62
CA TYR A 252 15.01 19.95 -9.16
C TYR A 252 14.77 18.64 -8.42
N PRO A 253 14.92 17.49 -9.09
CA PRO A 253 14.61 16.21 -8.49
C PRO A 253 15.42 15.95 -7.23
N ALA A 254 14.77 15.44 -6.18
CA ALA A 254 15.48 14.97 -4.99
C ALA A 254 16.22 13.67 -5.29
N ASP A 255 17.41 13.49 -4.72
CA ASP A 255 18.14 12.22 -4.81
C ASP A 255 17.62 11.17 -3.80
N GLY A 256 16.88 11.62 -2.78
CA GLY A 256 16.38 10.78 -1.69
C GLY A 256 17.40 10.51 -0.59
N GLN A 257 18.58 11.12 -0.64
CA GLN A 257 19.63 11.07 0.38
C GLN A 257 19.94 12.46 0.99
N GLY A 258 19.12 13.47 0.68
CA GLY A 258 19.27 14.82 1.20
C GLY A 258 20.05 15.77 0.28
N GLY A 259 20.16 15.42 -1.00
CA GLY A 259 20.66 16.28 -2.06
C GLY A 259 19.70 16.40 -3.24
N LEU A 260 20.12 17.17 -4.23
CA LEU A 260 19.41 17.34 -5.49
C LEU A 260 20.18 16.62 -6.60
N ILE A 261 19.46 15.99 -7.52
CA ILE A 261 20.05 15.48 -8.75
C ILE A 261 20.53 16.68 -9.58
N GLN A 262 21.74 16.61 -10.12
CA GLN A 262 22.39 17.77 -10.75
C GLN A 262 21.66 18.31 -11.98
N THR A 263 20.83 17.50 -12.65
CA THR A 263 20.11 17.89 -13.86
C THR A 263 18.72 18.42 -13.52
N ALA A 264 18.59 19.74 -13.36
CA ALA A 264 17.31 20.41 -13.24
C ALA A 264 16.49 20.33 -14.54
N ARG A 265 15.16 20.25 -14.43
CA ARG A 265 14.22 20.12 -15.55
C ARG A 265 13.31 21.33 -15.62
N ARG A 266 13.27 22.02 -16.76
CA ARG A 266 12.23 23.03 -17.00
C ARG A 266 10.92 22.31 -17.30
N ILE A 267 9.95 22.49 -16.40
CA ILE A 267 8.63 21.84 -16.46
C ILE A 267 7.50 22.81 -16.80
N GLY A 268 7.80 24.10 -16.94
CA GLY A 268 6.84 25.10 -17.37
C GLY A 268 7.46 26.46 -17.62
N SER A 269 6.64 27.41 -18.08
CA SER A 269 7.03 28.81 -18.28
C SER A 269 5.85 29.76 -18.19
N GLY A 270 6.12 31.07 -18.18
CA GLY A 270 5.10 32.10 -18.05
C GLY A 270 4.74 32.42 -16.60
N TRP A 271 5.56 31.99 -15.64
CA TRP A 271 5.38 32.22 -14.21
C TRP A 271 5.88 33.60 -13.73
N SER A 272 6.20 34.50 -14.67
CA SER A 272 6.56 35.89 -14.36
C SER A 272 5.39 36.59 -13.67
N GLY A 273 5.59 37.02 -12.42
CA GLY A 273 4.56 37.66 -11.60
C GLY A 273 3.83 36.72 -10.63
N ALA A 274 4.16 35.42 -10.62
CA ALA A 274 3.75 34.52 -9.54
C ALA A 274 4.50 34.87 -8.24
N LYS A 275 3.77 34.86 -7.12
CA LYS A 275 4.29 35.11 -5.77
C LYS A 275 4.75 33.83 -5.09
N ALA A 276 4.06 32.73 -5.36
CA ALA A 276 4.32 31.42 -4.76
C ALA A 276 3.77 30.31 -5.66
N VAL A 277 4.35 29.13 -5.51
CA VAL A 277 3.90 27.88 -6.14
C VAL A 277 3.92 26.77 -5.09
N TYR A 278 2.91 25.92 -5.10
CA TYR A 278 2.79 24.79 -4.18
C TYR A 278 2.59 23.52 -5.00
N VAL A 279 3.38 22.49 -4.70
CA VAL A 279 3.32 21.17 -5.32
C VAL A 279 2.41 20.31 -4.47
N VAL A 280 1.27 19.86 -4.97
CA VAL A 280 0.33 19.08 -4.17
C VAL A 280 -0.56 18.30 -5.13
N ASP A 281 -0.92 17.06 -4.81
CA ASP A 281 -1.99 16.37 -5.53
C ASP A 281 -3.34 16.96 -5.11
N TRP A 282 -3.72 18.07 -5.75
CA TRP A 282 -4.86 18.91 -5.36
C TRP A 282 -6.18 18.21 -5.65
N ASN A 283 -6.24 17.44 -6.73
CA ASN A 283 -7.42 16.74 -7.21
C ASN A 283 -7.46 15.25 -6.84
N GLN A 284 -6.44 14.73 -6.15
CA GLN A 284 -6.33 13.34 -5.70
C GLN A 284 -6.30 12.32 -6.84
N ASP A 285 -5.70 12.68 -7.97
CA ASP A 285 -5.60 11.79 -9.14
C ASP A 285 -4.31 10.96 -9.17
N GLY A 286 -3.45 11.10 -8.15
CA GLY A 286 -2.18 10.41 -8.02
C GLY A 286 -1.03 11.09 -8.76
N VAL A 287 -1.25 12.27 -9.36
CA VAL A 287 -0.23 13.09 -10.01
C VAL A 287 -0.11 14.42 -9.27
N PHE A 288 1.12 14.89 -9.05
CA PHE A 288 1.32 16.19 -8.42
C PHE A 288 0.84 17.33 -9.34
N ASP A 289 -0.10 18.10 -8.81
CA ASP A 289 -0.58 19.35 -9.37
C ASP A 289 0.27 20.53 -8.88
N LEU A 290 -0.04 21.72 -9.41
CA LEU A 290 0.47 22.97 -8.87
C LEU A 290 -0.66 23.89 -8.48
N LEU A 291 -0.52 24.53 -7.32
CA LEU A 291 -1.28 25.71 -6.96
C LEU A 291 -0.38 26.94 -7.07
N GLY A 292 -0.69 27.85 -8.00
CA GLY A 292 0.04 29.10 -8.20
C GLY A 292 -0.70 30.31 -7.64
N GLN A 293 -0.04 31.09 -6.77
CA GLN A 293 -0.54 32.36 -6.27
C GLN A 293 0.09 33.51 -7.06
N TRP A 294 -0.73 34.41 -7.60
CA TRP A 294 -0.28 35.48 -8.50
C TRP A 294 -0.36 36.87 -7.87
N GLY A 295 0.51 37.77 -8.33
CA GLY A 295 0.52 39.18 -7.90
C GLY A 295 -0.75 39.95 -8.27
N ASP A 296 -1.50 39.51 -9.27
CA ASP A 296 -2.81 40.06 -9.65
C ASP A 296 -3.96 39.63 -8.73
N GLY A 297 -3.66 38.77 -7.75
CA GLY A 297 -4.61 38.26 -6.77
C GLY A 297 -5.35 36.99 -7.20
N THR A 298 -5.00 36.40 -8.34
CA THR A 298 -5.55 35.09 -8.74
C THR A 298 -4.81 33.93 -8.07
N LEU A 299 -5.57 32.87 -7.76
CA LEU A 299 -5.07 31.58 -7.32
C LEU A 299 -5.48 30.55 -8.36
N ARG A 300 -4.51 29.88 -8.97
CA ARG A 300 -4.74 28.97 -10.10
C ARG A 300 -4.23 27.57 -9.78
N MET A 301 -5.06 26.56 -10.00
CA MET A 301 -4.68 25.15 -9.96
C MET A 301 -4.32 24.70 -11.38
N TYR A 302 -3.18 24.02 -11.51
CA TYR A 302 -2.67 23.44 -12.74
C TYR A 302 -2.65 21.92 -12.55
N PRO A 303 -3.58 21.17 -13.17
CA PRO A 303 -3.64 19.74 -12.95
C PRO A 303 -2.43 19.06 -13.58
N GLY A 304 -1.75 18.17 -12.86
CA GLY A 304 -0.65 17.37 -13.33
C GLY A 304 -1.12 16.39 -14.40
N ALA A 305 -0.31 16.20 -15.44
CA ALA A 305 -0.60 15.20 -16.45
C ALA A 305 0.28 13.96 -16.26
N ALA A 306 -0.34 12.79 -16.33
CA ALA A 306 0.37 11.52 -16.23
C ALA A 306 1.48 11.35 -17.29
N GLY A 307 1.27 11.94 -18.47
CA GLY A 307 2.23 11.97 -19.58
C GLY A 307 3.26 13.11 -19.52
N GLY A 308 3.27 13.91 -18.46
CA GLY A 308 4.11 15.09 -18.31
C GLY A 308 3.46 16.37 -18.79
N GLY A 309 3.93 17.48 -18.23
CA GLY A 309 3.29 18.78 -18.33
C GLY A 309 2.11 18.93 -17.37
N PHE A 310 1.37 20.02 -17.58
CA PHE A 310 0.19 20.36 -16.80
C PHE A 310 -0.98 20.62 -17.75
N GLY A 311 -2.18 20.20 -17.34
CA GLY A 311 -3.42 20.52 -18.04
C GLY A 311 -3.78 22.01 -17.95
N SER A 312 -4.94 22.35 -18.50
CA SER A 312 -5.42 23.74 -18.52
C SER A 312 -5.66 24.25 -17.09
N PRO A 313 -5.11 25.40 -16.70
CA PRO A 313 -5.27 25.89 -15.34
C PRO A 313 -6.70 26.36 -15.06
N THR A 314 -7.18 26.07 -13.85
CA THR A 314 -8.45 26.56 -13.33
C THR A 314 -8.20 27.64 -12.28
N THR A 315 -8.92 28.75 -12.33
CA THR A 315 -8.88 29.75 -11.25
C THR A 315 -9.74 29.27 -10.10
N VAL A 316 -9.11 28.98 -8.96
CA VAL A 316 -9.77 28.47 -7.75
C VAL A 316 -10.06 29.57 -6.73
N GLY A 317 -9.50 30.77 -6.92
CA GLY A 317 -9.77 31.93 -6.08
C GLY A 317 -9.29 33.26 -6.67
N THR A 318 -9.88 34.36 -6.19
CA THR A 318 -9.52 35.75 -6.54
C THR A 318 -9.41 36.62 -5.29
N GLY A 319 -8.62 37.70 -5.33
CA GLY A 319 -8.40 38.61 -4.18
C GLY A 319 -7.27 38.19 -3.23
N TRP A 320 -6.34 37.35 -3.71
CA TRP A 320 -5.28 36.73 -2.90
C TRP A 320 -3.96 37.50 -2.89
N GLN A 321 -3.90 38.72 -3.44
CA GLN A 321 -2.64 39.45 -3.65
C GLN A 321 -1.94 39.84 -2.33
N ASP A 322 -2.67 40.01 -1.23
CA ASP A 322 -2.13 40.41 0.08
C ASP A 322 -2.28 39.30 1.15
N ILE A 323 -2.58 38.07 0.72
CA ILE A 323 -2.78 36.92 1.59
C ILE A 323 -1.51 36.05 1.58
N SER A 324 -1.08 35.55 2.74
CA SER A 324 -0.07 34.50 2.82
C SER A 324 -0.77 33.15 2.91
N VAL A 325 -0.36 32.15 2.12
CA VAL A 325 -1.03 30.85 2.09
C VAL A 325 -0.06 29.72 2.34
N THR A 326 -0.58 28.63 2.91
CA THR A 326 0.05 27.31 2.95
C THR A 326 -1.01 26.27 2.61
N VAL A 327 -0.60 25.17 1.99
CA VAL A 327 -1.48 24.19 1.36
C VAL A 327 -1.24 22.85 2.03
N GLY A 328 -2.27 22.00 2.13
CA GLY A 328 -2.15 20.64 2.64
C GLY A 328 -3.34 20.23 3.50
N TRP A 329 -3.14 19.26 4.38
CA TRP A 329 -4.21 18.52 5.06
C TRP A 329 -4.54 19.07 6.45
N TRP A 330 -5.00 20.32 6.52
CA TRP A 330 -5.37 20.96 7.78
C TRP A 330 -6.50 20.22 8.52
N ASN A 331 -7.46 19.73 7.76
CA ASN A 331 -8.46 18.79 8.23
C ASN A 331 -8.22 17.45 7.55
N ALA A 332 -7.80 16.45 8.34
CA ALA A 332 -7.49 15.11 7.85
C ALA A 332 -8.72 14.38 7.29
N ARG A 333 -9.93 14.88 7.59
CA ARG A 333 -11.20 14.35 7.06
C ARG A 333 -11.57 14.89 5.69
N ASP A 334 -10.87 15.90 5.18
CA ASP A 334 -11.18 16.43 3.86
C ASP A 334 -10.90 15.38 2.80
N GLY A 335 -11.71 15.33 1.73
CA GLY A 335 -11.40 14.44 0.61
C GLY A 335 -10.21 14.91 -0.24
N TYR A 336 -9.80 16.16 -0.08
CA TYR A 336 -8.79 16.84 -0.90
C TYR A 336 -7.96 17.81 -0.06
N PRO A 337 -6.71 18.12 -0.47
CA PRO A 337 -5.88 19.12 0.21
C PRO A 337 -6.54 20.49 0.27
N SER A 338 -6.33 21.18 1.39
CA SER A 338 -6.96 22.44 1.76
C SER A 338 -5.95 23.60 1.83
N ILE A 339 -6.43 24.81 2.11
CA ILE A 339 -5.58 25.98 2.28
C ILE A 339 -5.77 26.57 3.68
N LEU A 340 -4.65 26.85 4.36
CA LEU A 340 -4.60 27.83 5.43
C LEU A 340 -4.08 29.16 4.90
N ALA A 341 -4.83 30.23 5.19
CA ALA A 341 -4.64 31.55 4.61
C ALA A 341 -4.62 32.61 5.70
N LYS A 342 -3.59 33.45 5.68
CA LYS A 342 -3.39 34.54 6.64
C LYS A 342 -3.54 35.87 5.93
N ASP A 343 -4.45 36.70 6.41
CA ASP A 343 -4.64 38.05 5.89
C ASP A 343 -3.65 39.07 6.47
N ALA A 344 -3.76 40.32 6.01
CA ALA A 344 -2.93 41.43 6.45
C ALA A 344 -3.16 41.82 7.92
N GLN A 345 -4.33 41.53 8.49
CA GLN A 345 -4.65 41.76 9.90
C GLN A 345 -4.15 40.62 10.81
N GLY A 346 -3.61 39.55 10.24
CA GLY A 346 -3.13 38.39 10.99
C GLY A 346 -4.24 37.45 11.42
N ARG A 347 -5.42 37.49 10.79
CA ARG A 347 -6.46 36.47 10.92
C ARG A 347 -6.11 35.29 10.04
N LEU A 348 -6.28 34.08 10.58
CA LEU A 348 -6.04 32.83 9.89
C LEU A 348 -7.36 32.20 9.49
N PHE A 349 -7.47 31.80 8.23
CA PHE A 349 -8.65 31.20 7.63
C PHE A 349 -8.30 29.85 7.02
N TYR A 350 -9.17 28.87 7.23
CA TYR A 350 -9.18 27.59 6.56
C TYR A 350 -10.14 27.63 5.38
N TYR A 351 -9.69 27.19 4.21
CA TYR A 351 -10.48 27.04 3.00
C TYR A 351 -10.43 25.58 2.57
N SER A 352 -11.56 24.88 2.71
CA SER A 352 -11.72 23.49 2.26
C SER A 352 -11.67 23.40 0.73
N ASN A 353 -11.06 22.35 0.19
CA ASN A 353 -11.23 21.97 -1.21
C ASN A 353 -12.34 20.92 -1.30
N THR A 354 -13.52 21.30 -1.76
CA THR A 354 -14.71 20.46 -1.61
C THR A 354 -14.86 19.41 -2.70
N SER A 355 -14.10 19.52 -3.80
CA SER A 355 -14.33 18.72 -5.00
C SER A 355 -13.09 18.48 -5.87
N GLY A 356 -11.88 18.75 -5.36
CA GLY A 356 -10.64 18.67 -6.14
C GLY A 356 -10.47 19.80 -7.17
N GLY A 357 -11.39 20.77 -7.24
CA GLY A 357 -11.39 21.80 -8.29
C GLY A 357 -11.72 23.22 -7.83
N TYR A 358 -12.32 23.40 -6.65
CA TYR A 358 -12.76 24.71 -6.15
C TYR A 358 -12.61 24.80 -4.63
N LEU A 359 -12.42 26.04 -4.15
CA LEU A 359 -12.42 26.35 -2.72
C LEU A 359 -13.84 26.57 -2.20
N GLY A 360 -14.10 26.04 -1.01
CA GLY A 360 -15.24 26.43 -0.18
C GLY A 360 -15.08 27.81 0.43
N GLY A 361 -16.11 28.25 1.17
CA GLY A 361 -16.06 29.51 1.91
C GLY A 361 -15.04 29.48 3.04
N GLY A 362 -14.22 30.53 3.16
CA GLY A 362 -13.18 30.63 4.19
C GLY A 362 -13.76 30.70 5.60
N GLN A 363 -13.26 29.84 6.49
CA GLN A 363 -13.62 29.80 7.91
C GLN A 363 -12.47 30.35 8.75
N GLN A 364 -12.71 31.33 9.61
CA GLN A 364 -11.66 31.85 10.47
C GLN A 364 -11.34 30.82 11.57
N VAL A 365 -10.08 30.39 11.64
CA VAL A 365 -9.58 29.37 12.59
C VAL A 365 -8.54 29.91 13.57
N GLY A 366 -8.08 31.15 13.38
CA GLY A 366 -7.13 31.78 14.28
C GLY A 366 -6.97 33.29 14.09
N SER A 367 -6.18 33.90 14.96
CA SER A 367 -5.82 35.32 14.91
C SER A 367 -4.49 35.57 15.63
N GLY A 368 -3.86 36.73 15.40
CA GLY A 368 -2.62 37.12 16.06
C GLY A 368 -1.35 36.88 15.23
N PHE A 369 -1.51 36.54 13.94
CA PHE A 369 -0.41 36.25 13.02
C PHE A 369 -0.01 37.46 12.16
N GLY A 370 -0.12 38.69 12.67
CA GLY A 370 0.03 39.92 11.88
C GLY A 370 1.33 39.99 11.06
N THR A 371 2.47 39.80 11.71
CA THR A 371 3.81 39.89 11.09
C THR A 371 4.41 38.52 10.75
N GLN A 372 3.72 37.44 11.11
CA GLN A 372 4.20 36.08 11.03
C GLN A 372 4.16 35.54 9.60
N LYS A 373 5.13 34.71 9.24
CA LYS A 373 5.10 33.88 8.02
C LYS A 373 4.66 32.48 8.41
N ILE A 374 3.81 31.86 7.59
CA ILE A 374 3.20 30.57 7.89
C ILE A 374 3.69 29.46 6.95
N SER A 375 3.80 28.25 7.48
CA SER A 375 4.04 26.99 6.77
C SER A 375 3.33 25.87 7.50
N MET A 376 3.16 24.71 6.87
CA MET A 376 2.42 23.59 7.46
C MET A 376 3.20 22.28 7.33
N ILE A 377 3.25 21.50 8.40
CA ILE A 377 3.98 20.23 8.49
C ILE A 377 3.49 19.43 9.71
N ASP A 378 3.55 18.11 9.70
CA ASP A 378 3.33 17.26 10.90
C ASP A 378 4.62 17.24 11.75
N PHE A 379 4.87 18.31 12.48
CA PHE A 379 6.16 18.48 13.14
C PHE A 379 6.30 17.52 14.32
N ASP A 380 5.21 17.28 15.05
CA ASP A 380 5.21 16.44 16.25
C ASP A 380 5.00 14.94 15.99
N GLY A 381 4.65 14.55 14.77
CA GLY A 381 4.57 13.16 14.31
C GLY A 381 3.27 12.46 14.74
N ASP A 382 2.23 13.22 15.09
CA ASP A 382 0.94 12.67 15.52
C ASP A 382 0.00 12.31 14.36
N GLY A 383 0.40 12.61 13.12
CA GLY A 383 -0.35 12.36 11.90
C GLY A 383 -1.29 13.50 11.48
N ALA A 384 -1.42 14.55 12.30
CA ALA A 384 -2.10 15.78 11.94
C ALA A 384 -1.10 16.83 11.42
N GLN A 385 -1.56 17.73 10.55
CA GLN A 385 -0.73 18.86 10.13
C GLN A 385 -0.69 19.96 11.20
N ASP A 386 0.50 20.43 11.51
CA ASP A 386 0.72 21.57 12.38
C ASP A 386 1.00 22.85 11.60
N LEU A 387 0.62 23.98 12.18
CA LEU A 387 1.00 25.28 11.66
C LEU A 387 2.34 25.70 12.26
N LEU A 388 3.34 25.87 11.41
CA LEU A 388 4.56 26.58 11.74
C LEU A 388 4.40 28.06 11.46
N SER A 389 4.74 28.88 12.44
CA SER A 389 4.66 30.33 12.36
C SER A 389 6.01 30.95 12.73
N ARG A 390 6.63 31.62 11.77
CA ARG A 390 7.88 32.33 11.96
C ARG A 390 7.63 33.80 12.28
N ALA A 391 8.07 34.23 13.45
CA ALA A 391 8.05 35.63 13.88
C ALA A 391 9.20 36.45 13.26
N SER A 392 9.07 37.78 13.28
CA SER A 392 10.03 38.72 12.67
C SER A 392 11.39 38.74 13.37
N ASP A 393 11.44 38.37 14.65
CA ASP A 393 12.69 38.20 15.43
C ASP A 393 13.45 36.90 15.08
N GLY A 394 12.84 36.02 14.27
CA GLY A 394 13.41 34.75 13.86
C GLY A 394 13.04 33.57 14.76
N THR A 395 12.16 33.75 15.74
CA THR A 395 11.59 32.65 16.51
C THR A 395 10.59 31.87 15.64
N MET A 396 10.75 30.54 15.57
CA MET A 396 9.79 29.63 14.94
C MET A 396 8.89 29.04 16.01
N TYR A 397 7.58 29.15 15.82
CA TYR A 397 6.57 28.61 16.69
C TYR A 397 5.83 27.44 16.02
N LEU A 398 5.58 26.38 16.78
CA LEU A 398 4.67 25.29 16.47
C LEU A 398 3.30 25.61 17.06
N TYR A 399 2.26 25.51 16.25
CA TYR A 399 0.87 25.47 16.71
C TYR A 399 0.30 24.11 16.31
N ALA A 400 0.24 23.19 17.27
CA ALA A 400 -0.17 21.81 17.03
C ALA A 400 -1.59 21.74 16.47
N GLY A 401 -1.74 21.05 15.33
CA GLY A 401 -3.02 20.76 14.71
C GLY A 401 -3.81 19.74 15.52
N ASN A 402 -5.10 19.61 15.24
CA ASN A 402 -5.93 18.53 15.79
C ASN A 402 -6.46 17.57 14.71
N GLY A 403 -6.06 17.77 13.45
CA GLY A 403 -6.53 17.01 12.29
C GLY A 403 -8.01 17.20 11.95
N GLN A 404 -8.71 18.12 12.61
CA GLN A 404 -10.16 18.36 12.48
C GLN A 404 -10.44 19.83 12.09
N GLY A 405 -9.48 20.48 11.43
CA GLY A 405 -9.62 21.87 11.00
C GLY A 405 -9.34 22.91 12.10
N GLY A 406 -8.72 22.53 13.22
CA GLY A 406 -8.36 23.43 14.31
C GLY A 406 -7.04 23.11 15.00
N PHE A 407 -6.76 23.83 16.09
CA PHE A 407 -5.58 23.63 16.93
C PHE A 407 -5.90 22.78 18.15
N THR A 408 -4.91 22.05 18.67
CA THR A 408 -5.03 21.31 19.93
C THR A 408 -5.06 22.25 21.14
N THR A 409 -4.14 23.23 21.21
CA THR A 409 -4.05 24.17 22.36
C THR A 409 -4.12 25.65 21.99
N GLY A 410 -4.13 26.01 20.70
CA GLY A 410 -4.19 27.40 20.22
C GLY A 410 -3.02 28.31 20.64
N GLN A 411 -2.07 27.79 21.44
CA GLN A 411 -0.88 28.47 21.92
C GLN A 411 0.33 28.01 21.12
N GLY A 412 1.19 28.95 20.71
CA GLY A 412 2.41 28.64 19.96
C GLY A 412 3.54 28.20 20.88
N GLN A 413 4.12 27.03 20.64
CA GLN A 413 5.36 26.57 21.29
C GLN A 413 6.57 27.03 20.50
N ALA A 414 7.53 27.70 21.14
CA ALA A 414 8.79 28.02 20.48
C ALA A 414 9.60 26.73 20.21
N ILE A 415 9.92 26.47 18.94
CA ILE A 415 10.64 25.27 18.49
C ILE A 415 11.97 25.59 17.79
N GLY A 416 12.34 26.87 17.68
CA GLY A 416 13.64 27.27 17.13
C GLY A 416 13.82 28.77 17.04
N SER A 417 15.05 29.21 16.78
CA SER A 417 15.44 30.62 16.65
C SER A 417 16.37 30.83 15.45
N GLY A 418 16.63 32.10 15.08
CA GLY A 418 17.53 32.45 13.98
C GLY A 418 16.94 32.28 12.57
N TRP A 419 15.64 32.01 12.46
CA TRP A 419 14.95 31.82 11.18
C TRP A 419 14.76 33.11 10.39
N ASN A 420 15.01 34.28 10.99
CA ASN A 420 14.99 35.58 10.32
C ASN A 420 16.09 35.72 9.25
N ARG A 421 17.12 34.85 9.28
CA ARG A 421 18.12 34.76 8.21
C ARG A 421 17.57 34.17 6.91
N MET A 422 16.43 33.48 6.97
CA MET A 422 15.81 32.85 5.81
C MET A 422 14.94 33.85 5.05
N ALA A 423 15.05 33.95 3.75
CA ALA A 423 14.13 34.71 2.91
C ALA A 423 12.78 33.99 2.81
N SER A 424 12.80 32.68 2.55
CA SER A 424 11.60 31.85 2.40
C SER A 424 11.79 30.47 3.02
N VAL A 425 10.68 29.85 3.41
CA VAL A 425 10.61 28.53 4.03
C VAL A 425 9.44 27.79 3.39
N ALA A 426 9.64 26.53 3.06
CA ALA A 426 8.66 25.65 2.47
C ALA A 426 8.71 24.28 3.15
N SER A 427 7.56 23.60 3.22
CA SER A 427 7.48 22.22 3.66
C SER A 427 8.14 21.29 2.65
N SER A 428 8.67 20.18 3.15
CA SER A 428 9.33 19.15 2.36
C SER A 428 9.02 17.78 2.94
N TRP A 429 8.66 16.85 2.07
CA TRP A 429 8.43 15.46 2.41
C TRP A 429 9.09 14.56 1.39
N GLY A 430 9.67 13.44 1.82
CA GLY A 430 10.30 12.50 0.89
C GLY A 430 11.72 12.90 0.44
N PHE A 431 12.27 14.01 0.93
CA PHE A 431 13.58 14.54 0.51
C PHE A 431 14.77 13.66 0.89
N VAL A 432 14.71 13.04 2.08
CA VAL A 432 15.69 12.06 2.58
C VAL A 432 15.00 10.70 2.79
N GLY A 433 14.56 10.10 1.69
CA GLY A 433 13.80 8.86 1.70
C GLY A 433 12.30 9.08 1.90
N ALA A 434 11.50 8.09 1.52
CA ALA A 434 10.07 8.26 1.20
C ALA A 434 9.17 8.75 2.34
N SER A 435 9.57 8.61 3.60
CA SER A 435 8.79 9.05 4.77
C SER A 435 9.45 10.21 5.53
N SER A 436 10.54 10.76 4.99
CA SER A 436 11.22 11.88 5.64
C SER A 436 10.38 13.14 5.60
N LEU A 437 10.53 13.93 6.65
CA LEU A 437 9.80 15.17 6.83
C LEU A 437 10.77 16.29 7.18
N GLY A 438 10.49 17.49 6.71
CA GLY A 438 11.31 18.65 7.03
C GLY A 438 10.88 19.94 6.35
N LEU A 439 11.76 20.92 6.41
CA LEU A 439 11.62 22.19 5.71
C LEU A 439 12.77 22.37 4.73
N VAL A 440 12.48 22.98 3.59
CA VAL A 440 13.48 23.59 2.73
C VAL A 440 13.43 25.10 2.96
N ALA A 441 14.57 25.70 3.26
CA ALA A 441 14.68 27.12 3.58
C ALA A 441 15.73 27.79 2.71
N LYS A 442 15.34 28.86 2.03
CA LYS A 442 16.24 29.69 1.23
C LYS A 442 16.65 30.91 2.04
N ASP A 443 17.93 31.18 2.15
CA ASP A 443 18.45 32.37 2.81
C ASP A 443 18.43 33.63 1.90
N THR A 444 18.87 34.76 2.45
CA THR A 444 18.88 36.04 1.73
C THR A 444 19.93 36.15 0.62
N VAL A 445 20.95 35.28 0.61
CA VAL A 445 21.97 35.24 -0.45
C VAL A 445 21.66 34.18 -1.52
N GLY A 446 20.60 33.39 -1.32
CA GLY A 446 20.14 32.39 -2.27
C GLY A 446 20.71 31.00 -2.05
N ASP A 447 21.28 30.73 -0.88
CA ASP A 447 21.60 29.38 -0.45
C ASP A 447 20.34 28.69 0.05
N ILE A 448 20.19 27.41 -0.28
CA ILE A 448 19.06 26.60 0.18
C ILE A 448 19.58 25.55 1.15
N TYR A 449 18.84 25.37 2.23
CA TYR A 449 19.11 24.41 3.29
C TYR A 449 17.91 23.49 3.49
N TYR A 450 18.16 22.20 3.75
CA TYR A 450 17.18 21.26 4.24
C TYR A 450 17.28 21.13 5.76
N TYR A 451 16.13 21.16 6.43
CA TYR A 451 15.96 21.04 7.88
C TYR A 451 15.09 19.82 8.17
N PRO A 452 15.67 18.65 8.48
CA PRO A 452 14.88 17.48 8.85
C PRO A 452 14.09 17.73 10.14
N ALA A 453 12.88 17.20 10.20
CA ALA A 453 12.02 17.20 11.38
C ALA A 453 11.62 15.76 11.75
N SER A 454 11.53 15.47 13.04
CA SER A 454 11.02 14.21 13.55
C SER A 454 10.54 14.38 14.99
N ASN A 455 9.31 13.93 15.26
CA ASN A 455 8.72 13.82 16.60
C ASN A 455 8.95 15.08 17.47
N GLY A 456 8.63 16.24 16.93
CA GLY A 456 8.69 17.53 17.63
C GLY A 456 10.08 18.13 17.72
N SER A 457 11.05 17.64 16.94
CA SER A 457 12.45 18.08 16.99
C SER A 457 13.06 18.33 15.60
N TRP A 458 13.91 19.35 15.50
CA TRP A 458 14.76 19.57 14.32
C TRP A 458 16.01 18.70 14.37
N GLY A 459 16.35 18.07 13.25
CA GLY A 459 17.66 17.48 13.04
C GLY A 459 18.69 18.50 12.53
N ALA A 460 19.91 18.02 12.27
CA ALA A 460 20.99 18.87 11.77
C ALA A 460 20.68 19.35 10.34
N PRO A 461 20.73 20.68 10.06
CA PRO A 461 20.45 21.19 8.73
C PRO A 461 21.62 20.95 7.76
N SER A 462 21.31 20.69 6.50
CA SER A 462 22.27 20.54 5.41
C SER A 462 22.07 21.62 4.34
N LYS A 463 23.16 22.15 3.77
CA LYS A 463 23.08 23.04 2.60
C LYS A 463 22.91 22.19 1.34
N ILE A 464 21.87 22.44 0.56
CA ILE A 464 21.51 21.63 -0.63
C ILE A 464 21.79 22.35 -1.95
N GLY A 465 22.06 23.65 -1.93
CA GLY A 465 22.63 24.36 -3.08
C GLY A 465 22.73 25.87 -2.89
N SER A 466 23.10 26.58 -3.97
CA SER A 466 23.42 28.02 -3.97
C SER A 466 22.97 28.69 -5.29
N GLY A 467 22.95 30.03 -5.33
CA GLY A 467 22.75 30.81 -6.56
C GLY A 467 21.29 31.16 -6.89
N TRP A 468 20.36 30.90 -5.97
CA TRP A 468 18.91 31.08 -6.18
C TRP A 468 18.34 32.36 -5.56
N GLN A 469 19.16 33.40 -5.43
CA GLN A 469 18.78 34.68 -4.82
C GLN A 469 17.43 35.22 -5.35
N ASN A 470 17.22 35.13 -6.67
CA ASN A 470 16.02 35.63 -7.37
C ASN A 470 14.95 34.56 -7.66
N ALA A 471 15.15 33.31 -7.22
CA ALA A 471 14.17 32.25 -7.46
C ALA A 471 13.05 32.27 -6.41
N THR A 472 11.83 31.93 -6.79
CA THR A 472 10.74 31.69 -5.83
C THR A 472 10.72 30.21 -5.46
N LEU A 473 10.81 29.93 -4.16
CA LEU A 473 10.80 28.57 -3.62
C LEU A 473 9.37 28.01 -3.64
N GLY A 474 9.18 26.84 -4.25
CA GLY A 474 7.96 26.06 -4.12
C GLY A 474 8.03 25.08 -2.96
N GLY A 475 6.88 24.77 -2.36
CA GLY A 475 6.78 23.79 -1.29
C GLY A 475 5.88 22.62 -1.66
N ALA A 476 6.21 21.43 -1.15
CA ALA A 476 5.34 20.26 -1.22
C ALA A 476 4.77 20.00 0.18
N PRO A 477 3.44 20.01 0.38
CA PRO A 477 2.87 19.56 1.63
C PRO A 477 2.87 18.04 1.71
N LEU A 478 2.66 17.56 2.93
CA LEU A 478 2.49 16.15 3.23
C LEU A 478 1.34 15.54 2.42
N ASP A 479 1.56 14.34 1.87
CA ASP A 479 0.51 13.37 1.51
C ASP A 479 0.47 12.36 2.66
N PRO A 480 -0.44 12.49 3.64
CA PRO A 480 -0.50 11.57 4.76
C PRO A 480 -1.00 10.22 4.24
N THR A 481 -0.11 9.25 4.11
CA THR A 481 -0.56 7.85 4.23
C THR A 481 -0.85 7.61 5.72
N PRO A 482 -2.09 7.30 6.10
CA PRO A 482 -2.48 7.29 7.51
C PRO A 482 -1.87 6.08 8.26
N PRO A 483 -1.49 6.26 9.54
CA PRO A 483 -0.75 5.27 10.34
C PRO A 483 -1.54 4.02 10.76
N THR A 484 -2.83 3.89 10.41
CA THR A 484 -3.76 2.98 11.10
C THR A 484 -4.41 1.90 10.23
N VAL A 485 -3.95 1.68 9.00
CA VAL A 485 -4.48 0.59 8.15
C VAL A 485 -4.14 -0.79 8.75
N ILE A 486 -5.19 -1.54 9.15
CA ILE A 486 -5.07 -2.96 9.54
C ILE A 486 -4.89 -3.81 8.29
N ARG A 487 -3.82 -4.60 8.26
CA ARG A 487 -3.58 -5.60 7.21
C ARG A 487 -4.25 -6.92 7.57
N PRO A 488 -4.70 -7.72 6.59
CA PRO A 488 -5.27 -9.05 6.84
C PRO A 488 -4.34 -10.02 7.62
N SER A 489 -3.03 -9.76 7.63
CA SER A 489 -2.03 -10.54 8.37
C SER A 489 -1.89 -10.16 9.83
N ASP A 490 -2.29 -8.93 10.20
CA ASP A 490 -2.08 -8.41 11.54
C ASP A 490 -2.94 -9.17 12.56
N LEU A 491 -2.43 -9.30 13.79
CA LEU A 491 -3.19 -9.82 14.91
C LEU A 491 -3.74 -8.66 15.74
N LEU A 492 -5.00 -8.73 16.16
CA LEU A 492 -5.53 -7.81 17.17
C LEU A 492 -5.75 -8.53 18.50
N GLY A 493 -5.51 -7.80 19.59
CA GLY A 493 -5.78 -8.26 20.95
C GLY A 493 -6.41 -7.16 21.80
N ALA A 494 -7.58 -7.42 22.37
CA ALA A 494 -8.19 -6.54 23.37
C ALA A 494 -7.72 -6.94 24.77
N THR A 495 -7.12 -6.01 25.51
CA THR A 495 -6.65 -6.24 26.89
C THR A 495 -7.82 -6.30 27.88
N GLY A 496 -7.59 -6.84 29.07
CA GLY A 496 -8.57 -6.79 30.18
C GLY A 496 -8.94 -5.37 30.63
N THR A 497 -8.10 -4.36 30.33
CA THR A 497 -8.40 -2.94 30.56
C THR A 497 -9.22 -2.32 29.42
N GLY A 498 -9.45 -3.05 28.33
CA GLY A 498 -10.24 -2.65 27.19
C GLY A 498 -9.50 -1.88 26.11
N VAL A 499 -8.17 -1.87 26.13
CA VAL A 499 -7.36 -1.32 25.03
C VAL A 499 -7.29 -2.36 23.91
N LEU A 500 -7.63 -1.96 22.69
CA LEU A 500 -7.45 -2.79 21.49
C LEU A 500 -6.08 -2.48 20.89
N ASN A 501 -5.20 -3.47 20.89
CA ASN A 501 -3.88 -3.39 20.30
C ASN A 501 -3.85 -4.12 18.97
N ARG A 502 -3.27 -3.47 17.96
CA ARG A 502 -2.81 -4.08 16.72
C ARG A 502 -1.37 -4.54 16.89
N TYR A 503 -1.10 -5.77 16.50
CA TYR A 503 0.23 -6.35 16.44
C TYR A 503 0.56 -6.54 14.96
N PRO A 504 1.30 -5.59 14.35
CA PRO A 504 1.60 -5.67 12.93
C PRO A 504 2.33 -6.97 12.60
N ALA A 505 1.86 -7.68 11.58
CA ALA A 505 2.50 -8.88 11.08
C ALA A 505 2.94 -8.62 9.63
N PRO A 506 4.24 -8.48 9.38
CA PRO A 506 4.71 -8.09 8.05
C PRO A 506 4.51 -9.20 7.02
N GLY A 507 4.44 -10.48 7.44
CA GLY A 507 4.37 -11.63 6.54
C GLY A 507 5.51 -12.65 6.70
N ASN A 508 6.45 -12.43 7.62
CA ASN A 508 7.60 -13.32 7.84
C ASN A 508 7.44 -14.27 9.06
N GLY A 509 6.24 -14.43 9.60
CA GLY A 509 6.00 -15.25 10.78
C GLY A 509 6.34 -14.61 12.12
N THR A 510 6.50 -13.27 12.17
CA THR A 510 6.76 -12.52 13.40
C THR A 510 5.68 -11.46 13.68
N LEU A 511 5.56 -11.04 14.94
CA LEU A 511 4.71 -9.93 15.37
C LEU A 511 5.58 -8.75 15.81
N ALA A 512 5.31 -7.56 15.29
CA ALA A 512 5.97 -6.32 15.68
C ALA A 512 5.40 -5.75 17.00
N ALA A 513 6.01 -4.65 17.48
CA ALA A 513 5.54 -3.94 18.66
C ALA A 513 4.06 -3.51 18.51
N PRO A 514 3.23 -3.67 19.56
CA PRO A 514 1.82 -3.33 19.47
C PRO A 514 1.58 -1.84 19.33
N VAL A 515 0.55 -1.48 18.56
CA VAL A 515 0.02 -0.13 18.41
C VAL A 515 -1.42 -0.12 18.94
N ALA A 516 -1.74 0.81 19.84
CA ALA A 516 -3.11 0.97 20.31
C ALA A 516 -3.98 1.55 19.18
N VAL A 517 -5.07 0.87 18.84
CA VAL A 517 -6.00 1.25 17.76
C VAL A 517 -7.43 1.47 18.24
N GLY A 518 -7.69 1.26 19.53
CA GLY A 518 -9.01 1.50 20.11
C GLY A 518 -9.07 1.31 21.62
N SER A 519 -10.19 1.69 22.23
CA SER A 519 -10.48 1.48 23.65
C SER A 519 -11.94 1.05 23.86
N GLY A 520 -12.29 0.63 25.08
CA GLY A 520 -13.63 0.19 25.45
C GLY A 520 -13.92 -1.30 25.25
N TRP A 521 -12.94 -2.11 24.85
CA TRP A 521 -13.11 -3.52 24.48
C TRP A 521 -13.05 -4.51 25.66
N SER A 522 -13.15 -4.03 26.91
CA SER A 522 -12.86 -4.85 28.10
C SER A 522 -13.81 -6.02 28.30
N SER A 523 -15.01 -5.94 27.73
CA SER A 523 -16.06 -6.96 27.90
C SER A 523 -16.42 -7.70 26.62
N VAL A 524 -15.72 -7.45 25.50
CA VAL A 524 -15.98 -8.18 24.25
C VAL A 524 -15.81 -9.69 24.51
N THR A 525 -16.70 -10.52 24.00
CA THR A 525 -16.62 -11.99 24.20
C THR A 525 -15.87 -12.66 23.05
N GLN A 526 -16.13 -12.21 21.82
CA GLN A 526 -15.47 -12.66 20.59
C GLN A 526 -15.27 -11.46 19.66
N GLY A 527 -14.13 -11.39 18.98
CA GLY A 527 -13.79 -10.33 18.04
C GLY A 527 -13.29 -10.89 16.71
N PHE A 528 -13.55 -10.18 15.62
CA PHE A 528 -13.17 -10.57 14.27
C PHE A 528 -12.71 -9.36 13.46
N VAL A 529 -11.83 -9.61 12.49
CA VAL A 529 -11.34 -8.62 11.53
C VAL A 529 -11.76 -9.07 10.14
N ALA A 530 -12.54 -8.26 9.43
CA ALA A 530 -13.03 -8.60 8.10
C ALA A 530 -13.33 -7.32 7.32
N ASP A 531 -13.13 -7.31 6.01
CA ASP A 531 -13.75 -6.31 5.14
C ASP A 531 -15.25 -6.63 5.03
N TRP A 532 -16.02 -6.20 6.04
CA TRP A 532 -17.40 -6.59 6.26
C TRP A 532 -18.34 -5.90 5.28
N ASN A 533 -18.04 -4.68 4.86
CA ASN A 533 -18.86 -3.93 3.91
C ASN A 533 -18.35 -3.99 2.45
N GLY A 534 -17.16 -4.55 2.20
CA GLY A 534 -16.58 -4.72 0.87
C GLY A 534 -15.95 -3.44 0.31
N ASP A 535 -15.57 -2.48 1.16
CA ASP A 535 -14.98 -1.21 0.74
C ASP A 535 -13.45 -1.25 0.59
N GLY A 536 -12.83 -2.40 0.89
CA GLY A 536 -11.40 -2.62 0.79
C GLY A 536 -10.62 -2.31 2.07
N PHE A 537 -11.28 -1.78 3.11
CA PHE A 537 -10.70 -1.59 4.44
C PHE A 537 -11.12 -2.72 5.38
N GLN A 538 -10.29 -3.00 6.40
CA GLN A 538 -10.65 -4.00 7.40
C GLN A 538 -11.55 -3.38 8.46
N ASP A 539 -12.69 -4.03 8.73
CA ASP A 539 -13.65 -3.69 9.76
C ASP A 539 -13.47 -4.59 11.00
N LEU A 540 -14.00 -4.13 12.14
CA LEU A 540 -14.06 -4.93 13.36
C LEU A 540 -15.49 -5.39 13.62
N VAL A 541 -15.67 -6.69 13.83
CA VAL A 541 -16.94 -7.29 14.26
C VAL A 541 -16.77 -7.84 15.67
N GLY A 542 -17.61 -7.43 16.61
CA GLY A 542 -17.54 -7.85 18.01
C GLY A 542 -18.87 -8.40 18.53
N LEU A 543 -18.81 -9.49 19.30
CA LEU A 543 -19.94 -10.02 20.08
C LEU A 543 -19.80 -9.62 21.55
N TRP A 544 -20.87 -9.06 22.11
CA TRP A 544 -20.91 -8.61 23.50
C TRP A 544 -21.67 -9.57 24.42
N PRO A 545 -21.43 -9.54 25.75
CA PRO A 545 -22.07 -10.45 26.70
C PRO A 545 -23.60 -10.31 26.75
N ASP A 546 -24.13 -9.14 26.39
CA ASP A 546 -25.56 -8.86 26.29
C ASP A 546 -26.19 -9.33 24.96
N GLY A 547 -25.42 -10.06 24.14
CA GLY A 547 -25.87 -10.62 22.88
C GLY A 547 -25.95 -9.63 21.72
N ARG A 548 -25.34 -8.44 21.85
CA ARG A 548 -25.20 -7.53 20.70
C ARG A 548 -24.03 -7.93 19.81
N ILE A 549 -24.26 -7.93 18.50
CA ILE A 549 -23.20 -7.93 17.49
C ILE A 549 -23.02 -6.50 16.98
N MET A 550 -21.80 -5.98 17.07
CA MET A 550 -21.46 -4.61 16.69
C MET A 550 -20.36 -4.62 15.62
N VAL A 551 -20.51 -3.75 14.61
CA VAL A 551 -19.51 -3.52 13.57
C VAL A 551 -18.94 -2.11 13.71
N TYR A 552 -17.63 -1.99 13.54
CA TYR A 552 -16.89 -0.74 13.48
C TYR A 552 -16.23 -0.70 12.10
N PHE A 553 -16.73 0.17 11.22
CA PHE A 553 -16.27 0.21 9.83
C PHE A 553 -14.91 0.89 9.74
N GLY A 554 -13.93 0.20 9.17
CA GLY A 554 -12.65 0.78 8.80
C GLY A 554 -12.84 1.94 7.85
N GLN A 555 -11.95 2.92 7.94
CA GLN A 555 -11.98 4.12 7.11
C GLN A 555 -10.64 4.25 6.38
N ALA A 556 -10.64 5.00 5.27
CA ALA A 556 -9.43 5.27 4.49
C ALA A 556 -8.33 5.98 5.30
N ASP A 557 -8.72 6.73 6.33
CA ASP A 557 -7.81 7.36 7.30
C ASP A 557 -7.26 6.38 8.36
N GLY A 558 -7.55 5.08 8.20
CA GLY A 558 -7.22 3.98 9.09
C GLY A 558 -7.94 3.99 10.44
N THR A 559 -8.85 4.94 10.68
CA THR A 559 -9.70 4.93 11.88
C THR A 559 -10.90 4.01 11.73
N PHE A 560 -11.73 3.92 12.77
CA PHE A 560 -12.98 3.16 12.76
C PHE A 560 -14.18 4.08 12.97
N SER A 561 -15.30 3.75 12.33
CA SER A 561 -16.58 4.40 12.55
C SER A 561 -17.05 4.24 14.01
N ALA A 562 -18.05 5.04 14.38
CA ALA A 562 -18.87 4.71 15.54
C ALA A 562 -19.51 3.31 15.35
N ALA A 563 -19.68 2.62 16.47
CA ALA A 563 -20.17 1.25 16.46
C ALA A 563 -21.62 1.17 15.95
N THR A 564 -21.88 0.24 15.04
CA THR A 564 -23.21 -0.07 14.51
C THR A 564 -23.68 -1.41 15.06
N VAL A 565 -24.85 -1.45 15.72
CA VAL A 565 -25.46 -2.70 16.16
C VAL A 565 -26.13 -3.38 14.96
N ILE A 566 -25.66 -4.58 14.60
CA ILE A 566 -26.18 -5.35 13.46
C ILE A 566 -26.97 -6.60 13.89
N GLY A 567 -26.93 -6.96 15.17
CA GLY A 567 -27.65 -8.10 15.73
C GLY A 567 -27.87 -7.98 17.25
N THR A 568 -28.93 -8.60 17.76
CA THR A 568 -29.26 -8.69 19.19
C THR A 568 -29.75 -10.11 19.53
N GLY A 569 -29.67 -10.53 20.80
CA GLY A 569 -30.10 -11.87 21.24
C GLY A 569 -29.09 -12.99 20.95
N TRP A 570 -27.81 -12.64 20.81
CA TRP A 570 -26.70 -13.56 20.53
C TRP A 570 -25.91 -13.96 21.79
N ASP A 571 -26.50 -13.83 22.97
CA ASP A 571 -25.86 -14.20 24.23
C ASP A 571 -25.61 -15.72 24.29
N GLY A 572 -24.38 -16.11 24.65
CA GLY A 572 -23.96 -17.51 24.71
C GLY A 572 -23.67 -18.18 23.35
N TRP A 573 -23.75 -17.45 22.23
CA TRP A 573 -23.41 -17.97 20.91
C TRP A 573 -21.89 -18.03 20.68
N THR A 574 -21.45 -18.95 19.83
CA THR A 574 -20.09 -18.98 19.28
C THR A 574 -20.15 -18.61 17.80
N LEU A 575 -19.39 -17.60 17.38
CA LEU A 575 -19.40 -17.11 16.00
C LEU A 575 -18.10 -17.49 15.29
N THR A 576 -18.19 -17.59 13.97
CA THR A 576 -17.08 -17.40 13.05
C THR A 576 -17.49 -16.34 12.02
N VAL A 577 -16.50 -15.61 11.49
CA VAL A 577 -16.71 -14.61 10.44
C VAL A 577 -15.83 -14.98 9.26
N GLY A 578 -16.41 -14.99 8.06
CA GLY A 578 -15.70 -15.35 6.83
C GLY A 578 -16.66 -15.62 5.69
N ARG A 579 -16.11 -15.83 4.49
CA ARG A 579 -16.91 -16.20 3.31
C ARG A 579 -17.32 -17.67 3.41
N TRP A 580 -18.57 -17.94 3.84
CA TRP A 580 -19.08 -19.31 3.96
C TRP A 580 -19.48 -19.90 2.61
N LYS A 581 -20.12 -19.09 1.75
CA LYS A 581 -20.45 -19.47 0.38
C LYS A 581 -19.52 -18.76 -0.59
N ALA A 582 -19.04 -19.47 -1.61
CA ALA A 582 -18.23 -18.91 -2.68
C ALA A 582 -18.95 -17.77 -3.43
N THR A 583 -20.29 -17.80 -3.47
CA THR A 583 -21.12 -16.76 -4.10
C THR A 583 -21.37 -15.54 -3.22
N ASP A 584 -21.04 -15.57 -1.93
CA ASP A 584 -21.30 -14.43 -1.05
C ASP A 584 -20.35 -13.28 -1.42
N ALA A 585 -20.90 -12.14 -1.80
CA ALA A 585 -20.10 -10.96 -2.15
C ALA A 585 -19.33 -10.40 -0.94
N LEU A 586 -19.86 -10.60 0.28
CA LEU A 586 -19.34 -10.07 1.53
C LEU A 586 -19.11 -11.21 2.54
N PRO A 587 -18.26 -11.00 3.57
CA PRO A 587 -18.12 -11.94 4.68
C PRO A 587 -19.47 -12.20 5.36
N SER A 588 -19.64 -13.42 5.84
CA SER A 588 -20.86 -13.93 6.48
C SER A 588 -20.54 -14.47 7.88
N ILE A 589 -21.56 -14.89 8.61
CA ILE A 589 -21.41 -15.53 9.92
C ILE A 589 -21.83 -17.00 9.84
N VAL A 590 -21.00 -17.89 10.36
CA VAL A 590 -21.42 -19.23 10.78
C VAL A 590 -21.42 -19.25 12.31
N ALA A 591 -22.56 -19.58 12.91
CA ALA A 591 -22.76 -19.44 14.34
C ALA A 591 -23.33 -20.71 14.96
N LYS A 592 -22.83 -21.07 16.14
CA LYS A 592 -23.34 -22.15 16.97
C LYS A 592 -24.15 -21.57 18.13
N ALA A 593 -25.40 -21.99 18.20
CA ALA A 593 -26.33 -21.68 19.28
C ALA A 593 -25.97 -22.45 20.58
N PRO A 594 -26.43 -21.98 21.76
CA PRO A 594 -26.24 -22.69 23.03
C PRO A 594 -26.77 -24.13 23.03
N ASP A 595 -27.84 -24.41 22.28
CA ASP A 595 -28.42 -25.75 22.11
C ASP A 595 -27.64 -26.66 21.13
N GLY A 596 -26.56 -26.15 20.53
CA GLY A 596 -25.72 -26.87 19.58
C GLY A 596 -26.25 -26.91 18.15
N THR A 597 -27.26 -26.12 17.81
CA THR A 597 -27.64 -25.87 16.42
C THR A 597 -26.57 -25.02 15.73
N LEU A 598 -26.16 -25.39 14.52
CA LEU A 598 -25.24 -24.61 13.68
C LEU A 598 -26.03 -23.89 12.58
N GLN A 599 -25.78 -22.59 12.44
CA GLN A 599 -26.51 -21.71 11.52
C GLN A 599 -25.57 -20.88 10.67
N TYR A 600 -25.98 -20.62 9.42
CA TYR A 600 -25.39 -19.63 8.53
C TYR A 600 -26.25 -18.37 8.48
N ILE A 601 -25.61 -17.21 8.54
CA ILE A 601 -26.25 -15.90 8.52
C ILE A 601 -25.54 -15.04 7.48
N ALA A 602 -26.26 -14.70 6.41
CA ALA A 602 -25.73 -13.83 5.36
C ALA A 602 -25.63 -12.39 5.83
N ASN A 603 -24.58 -11.71 5.39
CA ASN A 603 -24.43 -10.26 5.51
C ASN A 603 -25.15 -9.57 4.35
N VAL A 604 -26.14 -8.74 4.68
CA VAL A 604 -26.98 -8.05 3.70
C VAL A 604 -26.49 -6.62 3.55
N GLY A 605 -25.80 -6.37 2.43
CA GLY A 605 -25.34 -5.04 2.03
C GLY A 605 -24.34 -4.40 2.98
N GLY A 606 -23.59 -5.19 3.76
CA GLY A 606 -22.56 -4.72 4.68
C GLY A 606 -23.08 -4.08 5.96
N LYS A 607 -24.41 -4.08 6.19
CA LYS A 607 -25.03 -3.27 7.26
C LYS A 607 -25.97 -4.04 8.18
N SER A 608 -26.38 -5.25 7.80
CA SER A 608 -27.38 -6.02 8.54
C SER A 608 -27.23 -7.52 8.32
N LEU A 609 -27.86 -8.31 9.20
CA LEU A 609 -27.86 -9.76 9.14
C LEU A 609 -29.18 -10.30 8.59
N ALA A 610 -29.10 -11.31 7.70
CA ALA A 610 -30.27 -12.02 7.20
C ALA A 610 -30.90 -12.95 8.27
N ALA A 611 -32.06 -13.52 7.96
CA ALA A 611 -32.63 -14.60 8.77
C ALA A 611 -31.67 -15.82 8.80
N PRO A 612 -31.40 -16.42 9.97
CA PRO A 612 -30.50 -17.56 10.07
C PRO A 612 -31.01 -18.80 9.32
N VAL A 613 -30.10 -19.52 8.67
CA VAL A 613 -30.36 -20.80 8.01
C VAL A 613 -29.66 -21.91 8.78
N THR A 614 -30.41 -22.92 9.23
CA THR A 614 -29.80 -24.06 9.94
C THR A 614 -29.03 -24.95 8.97
N ILE A 615 -27.76 -25.21 9.28
CA ILE A 615 -26.82 -25.98 8.47
C ILE A 615 -26.25 -27.20 9.21
N GLY A 616 -26.59 -27.38 10.49
CA GLY A 616 -26.16 -28.56 11.25
C GLY A 616 -26.76 -28.65 12.65
N TRP A 617 -26.64 -29.84 13.25
CA TRP A 617 -27.14 -30.16 14.59
C TRP A 617 -26.07 -30.87 15.40
N GLY A 618 -26.16 -30.82 16.73
CA GLY A 618 -25.30 -31.61 17.63
C GLY A 618 -23.92 -31.01 17.87
N TRP A 619 -23.74 -29.71 17.71
CA TRP A 619 -22.46 -29.01 17.90
C TRP A 619 -22.18 -28.60 19.36
N GLN A 620 -22.99 -29.07 20.32
CA GLN A 620 -22.82 -28.74 21.74
C GLN A 620 -21.41 -29.08 22.23
N GLY A 621 -20.83 -28.19 23.04
CA GLY A 621 -19.48 -28.39 23.60
C GLY A 621 -18.30 -28.25 22.63
N LEU A 622 -18.55 -27.88 21.36
CA LEU A 622 -17.49 -27.62 20.38
C LEU A 622 -17.09 -26.14 20.35
N SER A 623 -15.79 -25.87 20.27
CA SER A 623 -15.24 -24.57 19.82
C SER A 623 -15.06 -24.60 18.30
N LEU A 624 -15.26 -23.46 17.63
CA LEU A 624 -15.21 -23.36 16.17
C LEU A 624 -14.10 -22.42 15.73
N THR A 625 -13.40 -22.79 14.66
CA THR A 625 -12.51 -21.89 13.93
C THR A 625 -12.77 -22.08 12.44
N GLN A 626 -13.11 -20.99 11.74
CA GLN A 626 -13.31 -21.03 10.30
C GLN A 626 -11.99 -20.71 9.59
N ILE A 627 -11.60 -21.59 8.68
CA ILE A 627 -10.42 -21.44 7.83
C ILE A 627 -10.50 -22.44 6.70
N ASP A 628 -10.07 -22.07 5.50
CA ASP A 628 -9.81 -23.02 4.42
C ASP A 628 -8.60 -23.88 4.80
N PHE A 629 -8.86 -25.08 5.29
CA PHE A 629 -7.84 -25.95 5.85
C PHE A 629 -7.26 -26.86 4.77
N ASP A 630 -8.08 -27.34 3.83
CA ASP A 630 -7.61 -28.27 2.80
C ASP A 630 -7.08 -27.59 1.53
N GLY A 631 -7.26 -26.27 1.40
CA GLY A 631 -6.72 -25.44 0.32
C GLY A 631 -7.57 -25.44 -0.94
N ASP A 632 -8.83 -25.85 -0.87
CA ASP A 632 -9.74 -25.90 -2.03
C ASP A 632 -10.35 -24.53 -2.39
N GLY A 633 -10.08 -23.50 -1.58
CA GLY A 633 -10.58 -22.13 -1.76
C GLY A 633 -11.94 -21.88 -1.10
N ASN A 634 -12.53 -22.87 -0.43
CA ASN A 634 -13.71 -22.73 0.40
C ASN A 634 -13.33 -22.68 1.87
N SER A 635 -14.06 -21.91 2.67
CA SER A 635 -13.86 -21.92 4.11
C SER A 635 -14.35 -23.24 4.74
N ASP A 636 -13.49 -23.89 5.53
CA ASP A 636 -13.87 -25.04 6.36
C ASP A 636 -14.14 -24.63 7.81
N ILE A 637 -14.69 -25.57 8.60
CA ILE A 637 -14.79 -25.44 10.05
C ILE A 637 -13.91 -26.48 10.73
N LEU A 638 -12.96 -26.01 11.54
CA LEU A 638 -12.27 -26.82 12.53
C LEU A 638 -13.08 -26.81 13.82
N ALA A 639 -13.56 -27.98 14.24
CA ALA A 639 -14.33 -28.13 15.46
C ALA A 639 -13.51 -28.84 16.53
N ARG A 640 -13.29 -28.17 17.66
CA ARG A 640 -12.48 -28.68 18.76
C ARG A 640 -13.36 -29.09 19.94
N THR A 641 -13.13 -30.28 20.45
CA THR A 641 -13.76 -30.81 21.68
C THR A 641 -13.06 -30.30 22.94
N THR A 642 -13.72 -30.38 24.09
CA THR A 642 -13.11 -30.07 25.40
C THR A 642 -11.95 -31.01 25.76
N ALA A 643 -11.91 -32.21 25.20
CA ALA A 643 -10.80 -33.16 25.34
C ALA A 643 -9.61 -32.84 24.41
N GLY A 644 -9.73 -31.81 23.55
CA GLY A 644 -8.65 -31.36 22.69
C GLY A 644 -8.51 -32.10 21.36
N GLU A 645 -9.48 -32.92 20.99
CA GLU A 645 -9.59 -33.47 19.64
C GLU A 645 -10.13 -32.38 18.69
N VAL A 646 -9.46 -32.17 17.55
CA VAL A 646 -9.84 -31.24 16.48
C VAL A 646 -10.27 -32.03 15.25
N ARG A 647 -11.51 -31.83 14.82
CA ARG A 647 -12.08 -32.46 13.62
C ARG A 647 -12.27 -31.43 12.51
N LEU A 648 -11.95 -31.84 11.29
CA LEU A 648 -12.14 -31.05 10.09
C LEU A 648 -13.55 -31.27 9.53
N TYR A 649 -14.25 -30.17 9.29
CA TYR A 649 -15.54 -30.16 8.60
C TYR A 649 -15.45 -29.35 7.32
N ARG A 650 -15.22 -30.06 6.20
CA ARG A 650 -15.06 -29.41 4.90
C ARG A 650 -16.36 -28.88 4.31
N SER A 651 -16.30 -27.69 3.74
CA SER A 651 -17.42 -27.05 3.05
C SER A 651 -17.40 -27.35 1.55
N ASP A 652 -18.57 -27.38 0.91
CA ASP A 652 -18.67 -27.44 -0.55
C ASP A 652 -18.74 -26.06 -1.22
N GLY A 653 -18.64 -24.98 -0.43
CA GLY A 653 -18.72 -23.60 -0.93
C GLY A 653 -20.12 -23.14 -1.35
N THR A 654 -21.13 -24.01 -1.33
CA THR A 654 -22.54 -23.68 -1.63
C THR A 654 -23.37 -23.43 -0.37
N GLY A 655 -22.76 -23.67 0.79
CA GLY A 655 -23.33 -23.45 2.10
C GLY A 655 -23.62 -24.74 2.87
N ALA A 656 -23.14 -25.89 2.38
CA ALA A 656 -23.25 -27.18 3.04
C ALA A 656 -21.87 -27.81 3.26
N PHE A 657 -21.84 -28.82 4.13
CA PHE A 657 -20.63 -29.62 4.32
C PHE A 657 -20.56 -30.77 3.31
N ILE A 658 -19.34 -31.12 2.90
CA ILE A 658 -19.09 -32.33 2.11
C ILE A 658 -19.53 -33.56 2.92
N ASN A 659 -20.25 -34.48 2.27
CA ASN A 659 -20.64 -35.75 2.88
C ASN A 659 -19.44 -36.71 2.89
N GLU A 660 -18.71 -36.72 4.01
CA GLU A 660 -17.51 -37.52 4.18
C GLU A 660 -17.32 -37.99 5.62
N THR A 661 -16.46 -39.00 5.79
CA THR A 661 -15.95 -39.38 7.11
C THR A 661 -15.04 -38.26 7.64
N ARG A 662 -15.41 -37.67 8.78
CA ARG A 662 -14.66 -36.54 9.37
C ARG A 662 -13.27 -36.97 9.82
N ARG A 663 -12.25 -36.24 9.35
CA ARG A 663 -10.86 -36.46 9.74
C ARG A 663 -10.57 -35.77 11.07
N THR A 664 -9.93 -36.48 11.99
CA THR A 664 -9.26 -35.87 13.15
C THR A 664 -7.95 -35.29 12.66
N VAL A 665 -7.81 -33.97 12.73
CA VAL A 665 -6.62 -33.25 12.26
C VAL A 665 -5.74 -32.78 13.41
N GLY A 666 -6.20 -32.84 14.65
CA GLY A 666 -5.38 -32.51 15.82
C GLY A 666 -5.85 -33.21 17.09
N THR A 667 -4.92 -33.40 18.03
CA THR A 667 -5.16 -33.95 19.38
C THR A 667 -4.33 -33.20 20.40
N GLY A 668 -4.75 -33.13 21.66
CA GLY A 668 -4.00 -32.43 22.70
C GLY A 668 -4.26 -30.92 22.78
N TRP A 669 -5.29 -30.42 22.08
CA TRP A 669 -5.58 -28.98 21.97
C TRP A 669 -6.38 -28.41 23.16
N GLN A 670 -6.63 -29.22 24.20
CA GLN A 670 -7.29 -28.76 25.44
C GLN A 670 -6.45 -27.75 26.23
N ILE A 671 -5.16 -27.62 25.90
CA ILE A 671 -4.24 -26.65 26.52
C ILE A 671 -4.46 -25.22 26.02
N PHE A 672 -5.21 -25.04 24.92
CA PHE A 672 -5.43 -23.72 24.31
C PHE A 672 -6.73 -23.11 24.76
N ASP A 673 -6.68 -21.90 25.30
CA ASP A 673 -7.87 -21.15 25.72
C ASP A 673 -8.37 -20.19 24.62
N ALA A 674 -7.54 -19.85 23.64
CA ALA A 674 -7.93 -19.13 22.43
C ALA A 674 -7.29 -19.76 21.18
N VAL A 675 -8.08 -19.91 20.12
CA VAL A 675 -7.64 -20.37 18.80
C VAL A 675 -8.33 -19.51 17.75
N VAL A 676 -7.54 -18.78 16.97
CA VAL A 676 -8.05 -17.88 15.93
C VAL A 676 -7.38 -18.17 14.60
N GLY A 677 -8.11 -17.94 13.51
CA GLY A 677 -7.57 -18.03 12.15
C GLY A 677 -6.42 -17.04 11.93
N SER A 678 -5.69 -17.25 10.85
CA SER A 678 -4.65 -16.36 10.40
C SER A 678 -4.49 -16.51 8.89
N SER A 679 -4.37 -15.40 8.19
CA SER A 679 -4.06 -15.36 6.77
C SER A 679 -2.88 -14.44 6.54
N GLY A 680 -1.87 -14.87 5.80
CA GLY A 680 -0.77 -13.99 5.45
C GLY A 680 0.32 -13.84 6.51
N PHE A 681 0.28 -14.58 7.64
CA PHE A 681 1.22 -14.36 8.75
C PHE A 681 2.65 -14.81 8.45
N THR A 682 2.81 -16.00 7.90
CA THR A 682 4.05 -16.46 7.23
C THR A 682 4.06 -16.11 5.75
N GLY A 683 3.17 -15.18 5.40
CA GLY A 683 3.11 -14.39 4.20
C GLY A 683 1.90 -14.69 3.30
N ALA A 684 1.57 -13.80 2.36
CA ALA A 684 0.49 -13.85 1.36
C ALA A 684 0.11 -15.27 0.90
N GLY A 685 -1.19 -15.54 0.98
CA GLY A 685 -1.75 -16.85 0.64
C GLY A 685 -1.56 -17.91 1.71
N THR A 686 -0.62 -17.76 2.65
CA THR A 686 -0.48 -18.71 3.75
C THR A 686 -1.67 -18.62 4.68
N LYS A 687 -2.13 -19.80 5.14
CA LYS A 687 -3.19 -19.94 6.14
C LYS A 687 -2.59 -20.62 7.37
N GLY A 688 -3.11 -20.29 8.54
CA GLY A 688 -2.65 -20.86 9.79
C GLY A 688 -3.55 -20.49 10.94
N LEU A 689 -3.21 -20.96 12.14
CA LEU A 689 -3.91 -20.59 13.37
C LEU A 689 -2.94 -19.97 14.37
N PHE A 690 -3.39 -18.92 15.05
CA PHE A 690 -2.81 -18.55 16.34
C PHE A 690 -3.53 -19.30 17.45
N ALA A 691 -2.78 -19.98 18.30
CA ALA A 691 -3.29 -20.71 19.45
C ALA A 691 -2.56 -20.24 20.70
N ARG A 692 -3.33 -19.71 21.67
CA ARG A 692 -2.79 -19.27 22.95
C ARG A 692 -3.03 -20.34 24.02
N THR A 693 -2.00 -20.65 24.78
CA THR A 693 -2.11 -21.49 25.97
C THR A 693 -2.58 -20.71 27.19
N THR A 694 -3.11 -21.43 28.18
CA THR A 694 -3.58 -20.85 29.45
C THR A 694 -2.51 -20.13 30.27
N ASP A 695 -1.22 -20.36 30.00
CA ASP A 695 -0.09 -19.64 30.61
C ASP A 695 0.35 -18.39 29.82
N GLY A 696 -0.29 -18.13 28.67
CA GLY A 696 -0.11 -16.92 27.87
C GLY A 696 0.96 -17.02 26.78
N ALA A 697 1.46 -18.22 26.47
CA ALA A 697 2.28 -18.41 25.28
C ALA A 697 1.39 -18.42 24.02
N LEU A 698 1.73 -17.59 23.04
CA LEU A 698 1.07 -17.54 21.74
C LEU A 698 1.88 -18.38 20.75
N ARG A 699 1.23 -19.35 20.13
CA ARG A 699 1.82 -20.24 19.12
C ARG A 699 1.16 -20.05 17.78
N TYR A 700 1.93 -20.18 16.71
CA TYR A 700 1.45 -20.21 15.34
C TYR A 700 1.53 -21.63 14.78
N TYR A 701 0.42 -22.08 14.20
CA TYR A 701 0.21 -23.38 13.55
C TYR A 701 -0.01 -23.15 12.05
N PRO A 702 1.02 -23.22 11.20
CA PRO A 702 0.84 -23.09 9.76
C PRO A 702 0.04 -24.26 9.20
N ILE A 703 -0.77 -24.00 8.18
CA ILE A 703 -1.44 -25.02 7.36
C ILE A 703 -0.65 -25.18 6.06
N THR A 704 -0.25 -26.40 5.75
CA THR A 704 0.44 -26.74 4.50
C THR A 704 -0.54 -27.16 3.42
N ALA A 705 -0.08 -27.16 2.15
CA ALA A 705 -0.85 -27.69 1.03
C ALA A 705 -1.37 -29.11 1.33
N GLY A 706 -2.64 -29.37 1.03
CA GLY A 706 -3.32 -30.65 1.25
C GLY A 706 -3.92 -30.85 2.66
N GLY A 707 -3.96 -29.81 3.50
CA GLY A 707 -4.62 -29.84 4.80
C GLY A 707 -3.87 -30.66 5.85
N ALA A 708 -2.68 -30.20 6.19
CA ALA A 708 -1.87 -30.70 7.30
C ALA A 708 -1.21 -29.56 8.07
N TRP A 709 -0.78 -29.83 9.31
CA TRP A 709 -0.03 -28.87 10.11
C TRP A 709 1.44 -28.83 9.69
N GLY A 710 1.96 -27.62 9.48
CA GLY A 710 3.39 -27.40 9.31
C GLY A 710 4.12 -27.24 10.65
N THR A 711 5.38 -26.82 10.57
CA THR A 711 6.22 -26.60 11.76
C THR A 711 5.68 -25.48 12.63
N THR A 712 5.32 -25.82 13.88
CA THR A 712 4.76 -24.87 14.85
C THR A 712 5.83 -23.94 15.41
N ALA A 713 5.49 -22.67 15.65
CA ALA A 713 6.39 -21.69 16.25
C ALA A 713 5.75 -21.01 17.47
N VAL A 714 6.57 -20.63 18.47
CA VAL A 714 6.14 -19.70 19.53
C VAL A 714 6.40 -18.29 19.02
N VAL A 715 5.35 -17.47 18.97
CA VAL A 715 5.38 -16.12 18.35
C VAL A 715 5.16 -15.00 19.37
N GLY A 716 4.88 -15.35 20.63
CA GLY A 716 4.80 -14.38 21.72
C GLY A 716 4.60 -15.03 23.08
N THR A 717 4.84 -14.24 24.13
CA THR A 717 4.55 -14.60 25.53
C THR A 717 3.81 -13.45 26.22
N GLY A 718 3.16 -13.72 27.36
CA GLY A 718 2.45 -12.69 28.11
C GLY A 718 1.07 -12.31 27.57
N TRP A 719 0.46 -13.15 26.72
CA TRP A 719 -0.85 -12.90 26.11
C TRP A 719 -2.04 -13.21 27.03
N ASN A 720 -1.80 -13.38 28.33
CA ASN A 720 -2.81 -13.75 29.31
C ASN A 720 -3.96 -12.72 29.33
N GLY A 721 -5.20 -13.21 29.30
CA GLY A 721 -6.40 -12.39 29.46
C GLY A 721 -6.73 -11.45 28.29
N ALA A 722 -6.03 -11.52 27.15
CA ALA A 722 -6.40 -10.77 25.95
C ALA A 722 -7.50 -11.50 25.14
N ASN A 723 -8.49 -10.79 24.60
CA ASN A 723 -9.36 -11.39 23.58
C ASN A 723 -8.70 -11.22 22.22
N LEU A 724 -8.27 -12.33 21.61
CA LEU A 724 -7.70 -12.34 20.27
C LEU A 724 -8.82 -12.22 19.24
N PHE A 725 -8.59 -11.41 18.21
CA PHE A 725 -9.57 -11.28 17.14
C PHE A 725 -9.17 -12.21 16.00
N ALA A 726 -10.15 -12.94 15.48
CA ALA A 726 -9.94 -13.81 14.33
C ALA A 726 -10.06 -13.01 13.04
N PRO A 727 -9.02 -12.99 12.18
CA PRO A 727 -9.17 -12.57 10.79
C PRO A 727 -10.22 -13.45 10.11
N ALA A 728 -11.02 -12.84 9.25
CA ALA A 728 -12.02 -13.55 8.49
C ALA A 728 -11.38 -14.54 7.53
N ALA A 729 -11.95 -15.74 7.47
CA ALA A 729 -11.57 -16.70 6.44
C ALA A 729 -12.01 -16.19 5.06
N LYS A 730 -11.04 -16.04 4.16
CA LYS A 730 -11.28 -15.77 2.73
C LYS A 730 -11.57 -17.05 1.98
#